data_AF-A0AA51DR33-F1
#
_entry.id   AF-A0AA51DR33-F1
#
_cell.length_a   1.000
_cell.length_b   1.000
_cell.length_c   1.000
_cell.angle_alpha   90.00
_cell.angle_beta   90.00
_cell.angle_gamma   90.00
#
_symmetry.space_group_name_H-M   'P 1'
#
loop_
_entity.id
_entity.type
_entity.pdbx_description
1 polymer ?
#
loop_
_entity_poly.entity_id
_entity_poly.type
_entity_poly.pdbx_seq_one_letter_code
_entity_poly.pdbx_strand_id
1 'polypeptide(L)'
;MKRKYSKITAYIVMLVMIIAGISIHTGIVSAKESAKLSLSKTSATIAAGDSTTLKAKDQNGKAAAVKWTSSNTYIAKVSAKGVVTALKKGSVTITATGTIQGKEYKAVCTVKVYSPVKVSGITMKKAQELVIGDKIWADEVVLPNNAANKTLKFASSNKKVASVSDIGEITAVAPGTATITAAATDGSNKSAKMKVTVLTNLTLTGKDVIDGKITVSDQLYGDVSIDNSVGKAQIDFNKLRIAGTLKLANNAGYALNLNDCAIKNVSVKDMPKQPQTMLSYGLSLADEINIPVIKVTGTTMISIIITETSVKIIQGDKSQVQEIKLDSKDTGNISLSLEGYKGAITVSAASNAKVDINMKACEITNLSAQGTTGQSLSLNDVGTTEAEKSTVGTFGVTGQLAAVVNVTATNLTIDAASSGASITCNKPVTTINNAGQGSNIIVTSTVGNIISAGNNATVHVADSGTVGTVLSQGNGSTITGDGTVTSVKVEGNNNSVDVPGATVEVGDNAGGTVVDGKGVESGGTHEIPQTGNSSSGGSSGGSSGGNSGSKTVKETVYASNAKSGKATVTVEGVTITINDLANLFKFEVEPVNFDFPYPKGNYIIVVKAVNGEGYNPIQIKNKDGSAATSVYYIKVDTDAGTVTVKGNTTTKIIVRIGGTKIEPTKVYE
;
A
#
# COMPACT_ATOMS: atom_id res chain seq x y z
N MET A 1 68.89 -7.40 -61.30
CA MET A 1 69.26 -7.15 -62.71
C MET A 1 68.00 -7.12 -63.58
N LYS A 2 67.43 -5.92 -63.78
CA LYS A 2 66.56 -5.63 -64.92
C LYS A 2 67.40 -5.75 -66.22
N ARG A 3 66.72 -6.01 -67.35
CA ARG A 3 67.26 -6.07 -68.74
C ARG A 3 68.01 -7.36 -69.10
N LYS A 4 67.28 -8.38 -69.59
CA LYS A 4 67.73 -9.22 -70.71
C LYS A 4 66.66 -10.10 -71.40
N TYR A 5 65.40 -10.15 -70.95
CA TYR A 5 64.35 -10.98 -71.60
C TYR A 5 63.35 -10.22 -72.51
N SER A 6 63.74 -9.07 -73.09
CA SER A 6 62.83 -8.16 -73.83
C SER A 6 62.90 -8.23 -75.37
N LYS A 7 63.67 -9.14 -75.99
CA LYS A 7 63.81 -9.18 -77.48
C LYS A 7 63.37 -10.49 -78.14
N ILE A 8 63.24 -11.59 -77.40
CA ILE A 8 62.87 -12.89 -77.98
C ILE A 8 61.34 -13.06 -78.06
N THR A 9 60.60 -12.42 -77.16
CA THR A 9 59.12 -12.42 -77.17
C THR A 9 58.54 -11.63 -78.36
N ALA A 10 59.28 -10.67 -78.93
CA ALA A 10 58.84 -9.90 -80.08
C ALA A 10 58.86 -10.70 -81.41
N TYR A 11 59.71 -11.71 -81.53
CA TYR A 11 59.80 -12.55 -82.75
C TYR A 11 58.68 -13.60 -82.80
N ILE A 12 58.30 -14.16 -81.65
CA ILE A 12 57.21 -15.14 -81.56
C ILE A 12 55.85 -14.48 -81.82
N VAL A 13 55.70 -13.20 -81.45
CA VAL A 13 54.50 -12.41 -81.76
C VAL A 13 54.46 -11.94 -83.22
N MET A 14 55.57 -11.96 -83.98
CA MET A 14 55.55 -11.67 -85.42
C MET A 14 55.21 -12.92 -86.27
N LEU A 15 55.36 -14.12 -85.70
CA LEU A 15 54.83 -15.37 -86.27
C LEU A 15 53.29 -15.47 -86.17
N VAL A 16 52.64 -14.54 -85.45
CA VAL A 16 51.19 -14.30 -85.49
C VAL A 16 50.70 -13.96 -86.91
N MET A 17 51.54 -13.58 -87.88
CA MET A 17 51.01 -12.88 -89.06
C MET A 17 51.13 -13.58 -90.42
N ILE A 18 51.64 -14.82 -90.52
CA ILE A 18 51.80 -15.51 -91.83
C ILE A 18 51.01 -16.82 -91.99
N ILE A 19 50.36 -17.34 -90.95
CA ILE A 19 49.29 -18.37 -91.10
C ILE A 19 47.90 -17.70 -91.02
N ALA A 20 47.84 -16.44 -91.45
CA ALA A 20 46.66 -15.82 -92.01
C ALA A 20 46.50 -16.35 -93.45
N GLY A 21 45.69 -17.39 -93.62
CA GLY A 21 45.30 -17.87 -94.95
C GLY A 21 45.20 -19.38 -95.04
N ILE A 22 44.05 -19.93 -94.63
CA ILE A 22 43.20 -20.83 -95.42
C ILE A 22 41.98 -21.18 -94.58
N SER A 23 40.83 -20.76 -95.09
CA SER A 23 39.51 -21.16 -94.62
C SER A 23 39.32 -22.66 -94.81
N ILE A 24 38.95 -23.36 -93.74
CA ILE A 24 38.16 -24.59 -93.86
C ILE A 24 36.72 -24.23 -93.49
N HIS A 25 35.89 -24.21 -94.52
CA HIS A 25 34.45 -24.05 -94.44
C HIS A 25 33.86 -25.36 -93.89
N THR A 26 33.65 -25.46 -92.59
CA THR A 26 32.71 -26.44 -92.03
C THR A 26 31.42 -25.71 -91.72
N GLY A 27 30.40 -25.98 -92.54
CA GLY A 27 29.06 -25.50 -92.32
C GLY A 27 28.55 -26.00 -90.97
N ILE A 28 28.47 -25.11 -90.00
CA ILE A 28 27.47 -25.25 -88.95
C ILE A 28 26.20 -24.69 -89.58
N VAL A 29 25.35 -25.58 -90.08
CA VAL A 29 23.95 -25.26 -90.31
C VAL A 29 23.43 -24.84 -88.93
N SER A 30 23.35 -23.52 -88.70
CA SER A 30 22.60 -23.01 -87.56
C SER A 30 21.19 -23.56 -87.73
N ALA A 31 20.84 -24.52 -86.88
CA ALA A 31 19.47 -24.97 -86.76
C ALA A 31 18.66 -23.70 -86.49
N LYS A 32 17.91 -23.25 -87.50
CA LYS A 32 17.07 -22.07 -87.45
C LYS A 32 16.17 -22.22 -86.22
N GLU A 33 16.55 -21.57 -85.13
CA GLU A 33 15.81 -21.67 -83.87
C GLU A 33 14.37 -21.28 -84.18
N SER A 34 13.43 -22.18 -83.84
CA SER A 34 12.03 -22.01 -84.19
C SER A 34 11.57 -20.63 -83.74
N ALA A 35 11.14 -19.78 -84.67
CA ALA A 35 10.74 -18.41 -84.34
C ALA A 35 9.67 -18.45 -83.24
N LYS A 36 9.87 -17.64 -82.19
CA LYS A 36 9.06 -17.65 -80.97
C LYS A 36 8.97 -16.24 -80.41
N LEU A 37 7.81 -15.92 -79.84
CA LEU A 37 7.59 -14.71 -79.06
C LEU A 37 7.42 -15.10 -77.58
N SER A 38 8.10 -14.40 -76.68
CA SER A 38 8.03 -14.63 -75.24
C SER A 38 7.79 -13.32 -74.47
N LEU A 39 7.14 -13.39 -73.31
CA LEU A 39 6.94 -12.24 -72.43
C LEU A 39 7.83 -12.33 -71.20
N SER A 40 8.17 -11.18 -70.63
CA SER A 40 8.90 -11.09 -69.36
C SER A 40 8.15 -11.74 -68.18
N LYS A 41 6.82 -11.90 -68.29
CA LYS A 41 5.96 -12.58 -67.33
C LYS A 41 4.81 -13.26 -68.07
N THR A 42 4.46 -14.47 -67.66
CA THR A 42 3.27 -15.20 -68.16
C THR A 42 2.06 -15.03 -67.24
N SER A 43 2.27 -14.54 -66.01
CA SER A 43 1.20 -14.12 -65.10
C SER A 43 1.63 -12.93 -64.22
N ALA A 44 0.65 -12.14 -63.75
CA ALA A 44 0.85 -11.07 -62.79
C ALA A 44 -0.38 -10.89 -61.90
N THR A 45 -0.16 -10.62 -60.61
CA THR A 45 -1.22 -10.22 -59.68
C THR A 45 -1.00 -8.78 -59.28
N ILE A 46 -1.99 -7.91 -59.53
CA ILE A 46 -1.85 -6.45 -59.42
C ILE A 46 -3.04 -5.89 -58.63
N ALA A 47 -2.82 -4.93 -57.73
CA ALA A 47 -3.94 -4.24 -57.07
C ALA A 47 -4.61 -3.28 -58.07
N ALA A 48 -5.93 -3.13 -57.98
CA ALA A 48 -6.63 -2.13 -58.79
C ALA A 48 -6.06 -0.71 -58.52
N GLY A 49 -5.72 0.02 -59.59
CA GLY A 49 -5.06 1.33 -59.54
C GLY A 49 -3.56 1.28 -59.86
N ASP A 50 -2.91 0.14 -59.66
CA ASP A 50 -1.48 -0.02 -59.93
C ASP A 50 -1.19 -0.41 -61.38
N SER A 51 0.09 -0.37 -61.75
CA SER A 51 0.55 -0.81 -63.07
C SER A 51 1.78 -1.70 -63.00
N THR A 52 1.96 -2.53 -64.03
CA THR A 52 3.19 -3.29 -64.25
C THR A 52 3.59 -3.18 -65.71
N THR A 53 4.86 -3.42 -66.03
CA THR A 53 5.34 -3.39 -67.42
C THR A 53 5.66 -4.79 -67.91
N LEU A 54 5.13 -5.16 -69.07
CA LEU A 54 5.47 -6.37 -69.80
C LEU A 54 6.44 -6.03 -70.93
N LYS A 55 7.49 -6.84 -71.10
CA LYS A 55 8.43 -6.75 -72.22
C LYS A 55 8.30 -7.99 -73.08
N ALA A 56 8.20 -7.82 -74.40
CA ALA A 56 8.17 -8.92 -75.36
C ALA A 56 9.56 -9.14 -75.97
N LYS A 57 9.97 -10.40 -76.09
CA LYS A 57 11.26 -10.81 -76.65
C LYS A 57 11.09 -11.86 -77.75
N ASP A 58 11.91 -11.79 -78.78
CA ASP A 58 12.01 -12.81 -79.83
C ASP A 58 12.79 -14.06 -79.35
N GLN A 59 12.99 -15.04 -80.24
CA GLN A 59 13.74 -16.26 -79.92
C GLN A 59 15.20 -15.98 -79.53
N ASN A 60 15.79 -14.86 -79.97
CA ASN A 60 17.16 -14.46 -79.64
C ASN A 60 17.24 -13.63 -78.34
N GLY A 61 16.11 -13.45 -77.64
CA GLY A 61 16.03 -12.64 -76.42
C GLY A 61 16.05 -11.13 -76.65
N LYS A 62 15.99 -10.66 -77.91
CA LYS A 62 15.95 -9.24 -78.27
C LYS A 62 14.52 -8.70 -78.15
N ALA A 63 14.38 -7.41 -77.84
CA ALA A 63 13.07 -6.77 -77.78
C ALA A 63 12.32 -6.91 -79.11
N ALA A 64 11.12 -7.47 -79.06
CA ALA A 64 10.27 -7.68 -80.22
C ALA A 64 9.28 -6.52 -80.38
N ALA A 65 9.09 -6.04 -81.62
CA ALA A 65 8.02 -5.11 -81.95
C ALA A 65 6.67 -5.85 -81.94
N VAL A 66 5.76 -5.44 -81.06
CA VAL A 66 4.49 -6.13 -80.83
C VAL A 66 3.34 -5.13 -80.70
N LYS A 67 2.15 -5.55 -81.12
CA LYS A 67 0.87 -4.91 -80.82
C LYS A 67 0.29 -5.53 -79.54
N TRP A 68 -0.06 -4.69 -78.59
CA TRP A 68 -0.64 -5.13 -77.31
C TRP A 68 -2.17 -5.04 -77.34
N THR A 69 -2.84 -6.07 -76.82
CA THR A 69 -4.29 -6.08 -76.62
C THR A 69 -4.63 -6.64 -75.24
N SER A 70 -5.75 -6.20 -74.67
CA SER A 70 -6.33 -6.73 -73.44
C SER A 70 -7.66 -7.39 -73.76
N SER A 71 -7.90 -8.59 -73.22
CA SER A 71 -9.19 -9.28 -73.42
C SER A 71 -10.37 -8.58 -72.73
N ASN A 72 -10.11 -7.70 -71.75
CA ASN A 72 -11.12 -6.88 -71.10
C ASN A 72 -10.51 -5.57 -70.57
N THR A 73 -10.71 -4.48 -71.31
CA THR A 73 -10.19 -3.15 -70.97
C THR A 73 -10.85 -2.50 -69.77
N TYR A 74 -11.95 -3.05 -69.23
CA TYR A 74 -12.55 -2.63 -67.96
C TYR A 74 -11.84 -3.25 -66.74
N ILE A 75 -11.13 -4.37 -66.92
CA ILE A 75 -10.36 -5.04 -65.85
C ILE A 75 -8.91 -4.54 -65.84
N ALA A 76 -8.23 -4.52 -67.01
CA ALA A 76 -6.92 -3.90 -67.15
C ALA A 76 -6.68 -3.39 -68.58
N LYS A 77 -5.99 -2.26 -68.72
CA LYS A 77 -5.56 -1.67 -70.00
C LYS A 77 -4.06 -1.92 -70.21
N VAL A 78 -3.63 -2.04 -71.45
CA VAL A 78 -2.21 -2.12 -71.81
C VAL A 78 -1.89 -1.03 -72.82
N SER A 79 -0.82 -0.26 -72.57
CA SER A 79 -0.34 0.77 -73.50
C SER A 79 0.54 0.17 -74.61
N ALA A 80 0.82 0.95 -75.66
CA ALA A 80 1.74 0.55 -76.73
C ALA A 80 3.16 0.20 -76.23
N LYS A 81 3.58 0.74 -75.07
CA LYS A 81 4.87 0.44 -74.44
C LYS A 81 4.84 -0.81 -73.54
N GLY A 82 3.72 -1.55 -73.50
CA GLY A 82 3.57 -2.74 -72.65
C GLY A 82 3.28 -2.44 -71.18
N VAL A 83 2.95 -1.18 -70.82
CA VAL A 83 2.52 -0.84 -69.45
C VAL A 83 1.07 -1.26 -69.26
N VAL A 84 0.84 -2.25 -68.41
CA VAL A 84 -0.47 -2.77 -68.02
C VAL A 84 -0.94 -2.04 -66.77
N THR A 85 -2.05 -1.30 -66.89
CA THR A 85 -2.72 -0.58 -65.79
C THR A 85 -3.94 -1.38 -65.33
N ALA A 86 -3.96 -1.80 -64.08
CA ALA A 86 -5.07 -2.54 -63.48
C ALA A 86 -6.20 -1.58 -63.06
N LEU A 87 -7.44 -1.89 -63.43
CA LEU A 87 -8.58 -0.99 -63.20
C LEU A 87 -9.60 -1.56 -62.21
N LYS A 88 -9.99 -2.82 -62.35
CA LYS A 88 -11.07 -3.41 -61.55
C LYS A 88 -10.79 -4.88 -61.23
N LYS A 89 -11.23 -5.35 -60.06
CA LYS A 89 -11.07 -6.75 -59.63
C LYS A 89 -11.58 -7.71 -60.71
N GLY A 90 -10.76 -8.70 -61.06
CA GLY A 90 -11.07 -9.67 -62.12
C GLY A 90 -9.81 -10.34 -62.67
N SER A 91 -9.95 -11.17 -63.69
CA SER A 91 -8.82 -11.77 -64.39
C SER A 91 -8.93 -11.46 -65.88
N VAL A 92 -7.82 -11.07 -66.50
CA VAL A 92 -7.78 -10.66 -67.91
C VAL A 92 -6.50 -11.15 -68.57
N THR A 93 -6.55 -11.44 -69.86
CA THR A 93 -5.39 -11.88 -70.63
C THR A 93 -4.86 -10.72 -71.47
N ILE A 94 -3.58 -10.39 -71.29
CA ILE A 94 -2.86 -9.42 -72.12
C ILE A 94 -2.10 -10.19 -73.19
N THR A 95 -2.32 -9.84 -74.46
CA THR A 95 -1.70 -10.49 -75.60
C THR A 95 -0.74 -9.54 -76.31
N ALA A 96 0.50 -9.98 -76.51
CA ALA A 96 1.43 -9.39 -77.46
C ALA A 96 1.34 -10.15 -78.78
N THR A 97 1.09 -9.45 -79.87
CA THR A 97 1.09 -10.02 -81.23
C THR A 97 2.21 -9.35 -82.03
N GLY A 98 3.15 -10.14 -82.52
CA GLY A 98 4.28 -9.65 -83.32
C GLY A 98 4.57 -10.57 -84.50
N THR A 99 5.10 -10.00 -85.57
CA THR A 99 5.49 -10.76 -86.77
C THR A 99 6.99 -11.02 -86.72
N ILE A 100 7.38 -12.30 -86.66
CA ILE A 100 8.78 -12.71 -86.66
C ILE A 100 8.99 -13.56 -87.92
N GLN A 101 9.94 -13.15 -88.78
CA GLN A 101 10.25 -13.86 -90.03
C GLN A 101 9.01 -14.11 -90.93
N GLY A 102 8.13 -13.12 -91.04
CA GLY A 102 6.94 -13.17 -91.90
C GLY A 102 5.75 -13.96 -91.33
N LYS A 103 5.85 -14.56 -90.13
CA LYS A 103 4.76 -15.26 -89.46
C LYS A 103 4.33 -14.55 -88.17
N GLU A 104 3.03 -14.52 -87.91
CA GLU A 104 2.46 -13.95 -86.69
C GLU A 104 2.67 -14.89 -85.50
N TYR A 105 3.15 -14.33 -84.39
CA TYR A 105 3.30 -15.01 -83.10
C TYR A 105 2.55 -14.26 -82.02
N LYS A 106 1.98 -15.02 -81.08
CA LYS A 106 1.29 -14.49 -79.90
C LYS A 106 1.95 -14.99 -78.64
N ALA A 107 2.13 -14.08 -77.69
CA ALA A 107 2.51 -14.42 -76.33
C ALA A 107 1.53 -13.75 -75.37
N VAL A 108 1.12 -14.50 -74.34
CA VAL A 108 0.04 -14.09 -73.44
C VAL A 108 0.52 -13.99 -72.00
N CYS A 109 -0.06 -13.05 -71.25
CA CYS A 109 0.12 -12.90 -69.82
C CYS A 109 -1.25 -12.83 -69.14
N THR A 110 -1.50 -13.71 -68.17
CA THR A 110 -2.71 -13.67 -67.35
C THR A 110 -2.54 -12.69 -66.20
N VAL A 111 -3.33 -11.63 -66.19
CA VAL A 111 -3.31 -10.59 -65.15
C VAL A 111 -4.52 -10.75 -64.25
N LYS A 112 -4.27 -11.07 -62.97
CA LYS A 112 -5.31 -11.13 -61.92
C LYS A 112 -5.29 -9.82 -61.13
N VAL A 113 -6.35 -9.06 -61.24
CA VAL A 113 -6.55 -7.82 -60.49
C VAL A 113 -7.33 -8.13 -59.22
N TYR A 114 -6.81 -7.71 -58.06
CA TYR A 114 -7.53 -7.78 -56.79
C TYR A 114 -7.87 -6.38 -56.28
N SER A 115 -8.90 -6.29 -55.44
CA SER A 115 -9.20 -5.05 -54.72
C SER A 115 -8.45 -5.07 -53.39
N PRO A 116 -7.58 -4.10 -53.10
CA PRO A 116 -6.94 -4.02 -51.80
C PRO A 116 -7.99 -3.86 -50.70
N VAL A 117 -7.76 -4.50 -49.56
CA VAL A 117 -8.60 -4.30 -48.38
C VAL A 117 -8.33 -2.88 -47.87
N LYS A 118 -9.36 -2.04 -47.87
CA LYS A 118 -9.27 -0.67 -47.36
C LYS A 118 -9.60 -0.62 -45.87
N VAL A 119 -9.15 0.45 -45.22
CA VAL A 119 -9.54 0.79 -43.85
C VAL A 119 -11.06 0.93 -43.78
N SER A 120 -11.69 0.23 -42.85
CA SER A 120 -13.13 0.30 -42.56
C SER A 120 -13.43 1.14 -41.32
N GLY A 121 -12.49 1.23 -40.37
CA GLY A 121 -12.64 2.00 -39.15
C GLY A 121 -11.29 2.36 -38.52
N ILE A 122 -11.29 3.43 -37.73
CA ILE A 122 -10.18 3.84 -36.89
C ILE A 122 -10.77 4.07 -35.50
N THR A 123 -10.13 3.54 -34.46
CA THR A 123 -10.42 3.91 -33.08
C THR A 123 -9.26 4.71 -32.52
N MET A 124 -9.56 5.58 -31.55
CA MET A 124 -8.58 6.39 -30.81
C MET A 124 -8.99 6.42 -29.33
N LYS A 125 -8.09 6.87 -28.46
CA LYS A 125 -8.42 7.18 -27.06
C LYS A 125 -9.62 8.13 -26.93
N LYS A 126 -10.32 7.99 -25.80
CA LYS A 126 -11.35 8.95 -25.36
C LYS A 126 -10.73 10.31 -25.07
N ALA A 127 -11.58 11.32 -24.87
CA ALA A 127 -11.13 12.67 -24.53
C ALA A 127 -10.13 12.68 -23.35
N GLN A 128 -9.11 13.54 -23.45
CA GLN A 128 -8.02 13.64 -22.47
C GLN A 128 -7.94 15.05 -21.88
N GLU A 129 -7.59 15.12 -20.61
CA GLU A 129 -7.20 16.36 -19.91
C GLU A 129 -5.70 16.28 -19.63
N LEU A 130 -4.95 17.26 -20.11
CA LEU A 130 -3.48 17.28 -20.06
C LEU A 130 -3.02 18.59 -19.41
N VAL A 131 -1.92 18.57 -18.67
CA VAL A 131 -1.24 19.79 -18.20
C VAL A 131 -0.26 20.26 -19.27
N ILE A 132 -0.01 21.56 -19.34
CA ILE A 132 1.01 22.13 -20.25
C ILE A 132 2.34 21.35 -20.11
N GLY A 133 2.90 20.92 -21.24
CA GLY A 133 4.14 20.15 -21.32
C GLY A 133 3.93 18.63 -21.40
N ASP A 134 2.75 18.12 -21.03
CA ASP A 134 2.45 16.69 -21.12
C ASP A 134 2.54 16.17 -22.56
N LYS A 135 3.00 14.92 -22.69
CA LYS A 135 3.07 14.19 -23.96
C LYS A 135 2.36 12.84 -23.84
N ILE A 136 1.48 12.55 -24.79
CA ILE A 136 0.77 11.27 -24.87
C ILE A 136 0.74 10.75 -26.30
N TRP A 137 0.56 9.45 -26.47
CA TRP A 137 0.27 8.84 -27.78
C TRP A 137 -1.23 8.74 -28.02
N ALA A 138 -1.64 8.91 -29.28
CA ALA A 138 -3.03 8.81 -29.72
C ALA A 138 -3.64 7.41 -29.53
N ASP A 139 -2.80 6.37 -29.43
CA ASP A 139 -3.13 4.94 -29.29
C ASP A 139 -4.26 4.50 -30.22
N GLU A 140 -4.06 4.76 -31.52
CA GLU A 140 -5.01 4.39 -32.56
C GLU A 140 -4.99 2.89 -32.88
N VAL A 141 -6.15 2.37 -33.31
CA VAL A 141 -6.25 1.04 -33.93
C VAL A 141 -6.93 1.16 -35.29
N VAL A 142 -6.26 0.67 -36.33
CA VAL A 142 -6.77 0.67 -37.69
C VAL A 142 -7.43 -0.68 -38.00
N LEU A 143 -8.70 -0.64 -38.41
CA LEU A 143 -9.48 -1.82 -38.76
C LEU A 143 -9.81 -1.83 -40.28
N PRO A 144 -9.82 -3.01 -40.92
CA PRO A 144 -9.40 -4.30 -40.36
C PRO A 144 -7.87 -4.41 -40.28
N ASN A 145 -7.36 -5.35 -39.47
CA ASN A 145 -5.91 -5.54 -39.31
C ASN A 145 -5.21 -6.02 -40.60
N ASN A 146 -5.93 -6.45 -41.63
CA ASN A 146 -5.36 -6.80 -42.93
C ASN A 146 -5.56 -5.71 -44.01
N ALA A 147 -5.90 -4.48 -43.63
CA ALA A 147 -5.92 -3.35 -44.56
C ALA A 147 -4.55 -3.18 -45.24
N ALA A 148 -4.56 -2.96 -46.56
CA ALA A 148 -3.36 -2.92 -47.38
C ALA A 148 -2.48 -1.68 -47.10
N ASN A 149 -3.10 -0.55 -46.75
CA ASN A 149 -2.41 0.66 -46.29
C ASN A 149 -3.04 1.11 -44.96
N LYS A 150 -2.25 1.07 -43.87
CA LYS A 150 -2.68 1.49 -42.53
C LYS A 150 -2.16 2.87 -42.13
N THR A 151 -1.47 3.57 -43.03
CA THR A 151 -0.85 4.87 -42.75
C THR A 151 -1.93 5.90 -42.47
N LEU A 152 -1.81 6.60 -41.34
CA LEU A 152 -2.69 7.68 -40.95
C LEU A 152 -2.01 9.04 -41.11
N LYS A 153 -2.84 10.06 -41.32
CA LYS A 153 -2.44 11.46 -41.25
C LYS A 153 -3.07 12.08 -40.01
N PHE A 154 -2.23 12.64 -39.13
CA PHE A 154 -2.68 13.33 -37.93
C PHE A 154 -2.82 14.83 -38.15
N ALA A 155 -3.81 15.43 -37.50
CA ALA A 155 -4.01 16.88 -37.49
C ALA A 155 -4.60 17.34 -36.16
N SER A 156 -4.19 18.51 -35.70
CA SER A 156 -4.83 19.21 -34.57
C SER A 156 -5.66 20.38 -35.08
N SER A 157 -6.86 20.56 -34.53
CA SER A 157 -7.68 21.74 -34.79
C SER A 157 -7.07 23.04 -34.24
N ASN A 158 -6.20 22.96 -33.23
CA ASN A 158 -5.49 24.11 -32.68
C ASN A 158 -4.12 23.70 -32.13
N LYS A 159 -3.09 23.83 -32.97
CA LYS A 159 -1.70 23.49 -32.64
C LYS A 159 -1.10 24.35 -31.52
N LYS A 160 -1.65 25.55 -31.25
CA LYS A 160 -1.20 26.40 -30.13
C LYS A 160 -1.69 25.90 -28.78
N VAL A 161 -2.77 25.10 -28.76
CA VAL A 161 -3.31 24.46 -27.55
C VAL A 161 -2.74 23.06 -27.41
N ALA A 162 -2.86 22.22 -28.44
CA ALA A 162 -2.25 20.89 -28.47
C ALA A 162 -1.73 20.57 -29.87
N SER A 163 -0.46 20.19 -29.99
CA SER A 163 0.14 19.74 -31.25
C SER A 163 0.14 18.23 -31.35
N VAL A 164 0.18 17.68 -32.56
CA VAL A 164 0.35 16.25 -32.82
C VAL A 164 1.41 16.06 -33.90
N SER A 165 2.31 15.11 -33.71
CA SER A 165 3.35 14.73 -34.66
C SER A 165 2.81 13.80 -35.75
N ASP A 166 3.60 13.57 -36.81
CA ASP A 166 3.21 12.67 -37.90
C ASP A 166 3.09 11.20 -37.48
N ILE A 167 3.69 10.85 -36.33
CA ILE A 167 3.62 9.50 -35.74
C ILE A 167 2.58 9.39 -34.61
N GLY A 168 1.78 10.44 -34.35
CA GLY A 168 0.68 10.39 -33.37
C GLY A 168 1.06 10.75 -31.93
N GLU A 169 2.25 11.32 -31.68
CA GLU A 169 2.60 11.90 -30.38
C GLU A 169 1.95 13.27 -30.23
N ILE A 170 1.14 13.45 -29.19
CA ILE A 170 0.42 14.68 -28.87
C ILE A 170 1.15 15.40 -27.75
N THR A 171 1.37 16.70 -27.90
CA THR A 171 1.98 17.57 -26.88
C THR A 171 1.00 18.66 -26.46
N ALA A 172 0.81 18.82 -25.15
CA ALA A 172 0.02 19.90 -24.57
C ALA A 172 0.85 21.20 -24.54
N VAL A 173 0.36 22.26 -25.17
CA VAL A 173 1.14 23.49 -25.45
C VAL A 173 0.64 24.68 -24.62
N ALA A 174 -0.66 24.95 -24.62
CA ALA A 174 -1.23 26.09 -23.91
C ALA A 174 -2.68 25.80 -23.49
N PRO A 175 -3.22 26.48 -22.45
CA PRO A 175 -4.57 26.22 -21.96
C PRO A 175 -5.64 26.37 -23.04
N GLY A 176 -6.62 25.47 -23.04
CA GLY A 176 -7.73 25.51 -23.97
C GLY A 176 -8.18 24.13 -24.43
N THR A 177 -8.93 24.06 -25.53
CA THR A 177 -9.36 22.78 -26.12
C THR A 177 -8.93 22.67 -27.59
N ALA A 178 -8.54 21.46 -27.98
CA ALA A 178 -8.20 21.09 -29.36
C ALA A 178 -8.77 19.70 -29.68
N THR A 179 -9.06 19.45 -30.95
CA THR A 179 -9.45 18.12 -31.44
C THR A 179 -8.33 17.56 -32.30
N ILE A 180 -7.80 16.40 -31.91
CA ILE A 180 -6.84 15.62 -32.70
C ILE A 180 -7.62 14.68 -33.61
N THR A 181 -7.28 14.67 -34.90
CA THR A 181 -7.91 13.84 -35.93
C THR A 181 -6.87 12.91 -36.55
N ALA A 182 -7.15 11.62 -36.61
CA ALA A 182 -6.38 10.64 -37.37
C ALA A 182 -7.19 10.21 -38.59
N ALA A 183 -6.65 10.39 -39.81
CA ALA A 183 -7.35 10.12 -41.06
C ALA A 183 -6.60 9.09 -41.92
N ALA A 184 -7.32 8.10 -42.47
CA ALA A 184 -6.75 7.10 -43.36
C ALA A 184 -6.29 7.72 -44.69
N THR A 185 -5.14 7.28 -45.18
CA THR A 185 -4.53 7.77 -46.44
C THR A 185 -4.81 6.87 -47.66
N ASP A 186 -5.51 5.75 -47.47
CA ASP A 186 -5.83 4.75 -48.51
C ASP A 186 -7.06 5.12 -49.40
N GLY A 187 -7.58 6.34 -49.22
CA GLY A 187 -8.77 6.84 -49.90
C GLY A 187 -10.07 6.17 -49.45
N SER A 188 -10.11 5.57 -48.26
CA SER A 188 -11.35 5.09 -47.61
C SER A 188 -12.18 6.21 -46.98
N ASN A 189 -11.58 7.40 -46.81
CA ASN A 189 -12.15 8.56 -46.13
C ASN A 189 -12.57 8.28 -44.65
N LYS A 190 -11.96 7.27 -44.02
CA LYS A 190 -12.18 6.98 -42.60
C LYS A 190 -11.32 7.88 -41.72
N SER A 191 -11.88 8.32 -40.60
CA SER A 191 -11.18 9.11 -39.59
C SER A 191 -11.71 8.84 -38.19
N ALA A 192 -10.88 9.10 -37.19
CA ALA A 192 -11.23 9.14 -35.78
C ALA A 192 -10.81 10.48 -35.17
N LYS A 193 -11.47 10.88 -34.08
CA LYS A 193 -11.23 12.15 -33.39
C LYS A 193 -11.10 11.93 -31.89
N MET A 194 -10.24 12.73 -31.26
CA MET A 194 -10.07 12.81 -29.81
C MET A 194 -10.04 14.28 -29.39
N LYS A 195 -10.83 14.63 -28.37
CA LYS A 195 -10.77 15.96 -27.74
C LYS A 195 -9.64 15.98 -26.71
N VAL A 196 -8.83 17.02 -26.75
CA VAL A 196 -7.77 17.30 -25.78
C VAL A 196 -8.10 18.63 -25.12
N THR A 197 -8.18 18.65 -23.79
CA THR A 197 -8.30 19.85 -22.98
C THR A 197 -6.97 20.07 -22.27
N VAL A 198 -6.29 21.18 -22.55
CA VAL A 198 -5.02 21.52 -21.91
C VAL A 198 -5.26 22.47 -20.75
N LEU A 199 -4.68 22.16 -19.60
CA LEU A 199 -4.87 22.82 -18.32
C LEU A 199 -3.60 23.55 -17.90
N THR A 200 -3.75 24.69 -17.23
CA THR A 200 -2.64 25.34 -16.54
C THR A 200 -2.57 24.88 -15.09
N ASN A 201 -1.39 24.96 -14.50
CA ASN A 201 -1.22 24.89 -13.05
C ASN A 201 -1.37 26.28 -12.43
N LEU A 202 -1.73 26.32 -11.15
CA LEU A 202 -1.79 27.54 -10.35
C LEU A 202 -0.86 27.42 -9.15
N THR A 203 -0.13 28.48 -8.83
CA THR A 203 0.66 28.60 -7.60
C THR A 203 0.26 29.88 -6.91
N LEU A 204 -0.25 29.74 -5.69
CA LEU A 204 -0.64 30.83 -4.80
C LEU A 204 0.48 31.04 -3.78
N THR A 205 0.87 32.30 -3.65
CA THR A 205 1.97 32.78 -2.82
C THR A 205 1.52 34.04 -2.08
N GLY A 206 2.36 34.57 -1.19
CA GLY A 206 2.07 35.81 -0.44
C GLY A 206 1.80 37.01 -1.34
N LYS A 207 2.29 37.03 -2.58
CA LYS A 207 2.05 38.11 -3.55
C LYS A 207 0.58 38.16 -4.03
N ASP A 208 -0.13 37.04 -3.89
CA ASP A 208 -1.50 36.88 -4.36
C ASP A 208 -2.52 37.26 -3.27
N VAL A 209 -2.05 37.49 -2.04
CA VAL A 209 -2.85 37.92 -0.89
C VAL A 209 -3.19 39.40 -1.02
N ILE A 210 -4.49 39.71 -1.04
CA ILE A 210 -5.03 41.07 -1.04
C ILE A 210 -5.95 41.19 0.17
N ASP A 211 -5.68 42.17 1.05
CA ASP A 211 -6.44 42.39 2.29
C ASP A 211 -6.61 41.13 3.15
N GLY A 212 -5.55 40.31 3.24
CA GLY A 212 -5.55 39.06 4.00
C GLY A 212 -6.36 37.93 3.36
N LYS A 213 -6.74 38.06 2.07
CA LYS A 213 -7.60 37.12 1.37
C LYS A 213 -7.09 36.76 -0.03
N ILE A 214 -7.38 35.55 -0.47
CA ILE A 214 -7.27 35.08 -1.85
C ILE A 214 -8.64 34.53 -2.27
N THR A 215 -9.09 34.82 -3.49
CA THR A 215 -10.31 34.22 -4.04
C THR A 215 -10.06 33.70 -5.45
N VAL A 216 -10.40 32.43 -5.68
CA VAL A 216 -10.32 31.79 -6.99
C VAL A 216 -11.68 31.21 -7.31
N SER A 217 -12.23 31.50 -8.49
CA SER A 217 -13.60 31.08 -8.82
C SER A 217 -13.77 30.68 -10.28
N ASP A 218 -14.65 29.70 -10.53
CA ASP A 218 -15.12 29.30 -11.87
C ASP A 218 -13.99 28.94 -12.87
N GLN A 219 -12.99 28.18 -12.42
CA GLN A 219 -11.83 27.79 -13.25
C GLN A 219 -11.54 26.29 -13.20
N LEU A 220 -10.78 25.82 -14.21
CA LEU A 220 -10.27 24.47 -14.31
C LEU A 220 -8.73 24.49 -14.34
N TYR A 221 -8.11 23.84 -13.35
CA TYR A 221 -6.66 23.73 -13.23
C TYR A 221 -6.19 22.27 -13.28
N GLY A 222 -4.93 22.09 -13.66
CA GLY A 222 -4.19 20.85 -13.44
C GLY A 222 -3.93 20.68 -11.95
N ASP A 223 -2.73 21.07 -11.51
CA ASP A 223 -2.39 21.20 -10.10
C ASP A 223 -2.62 22.63 -9.59
N VAL A 224 -2.98 22.74 -8.31
CA VAL A 224 -2.96 24.01 -7.56
C VAL A 224 -2.03 23.84 -6.38
N SER A 225 -1.10 24.77 -6.17
CA SER A 225 -0.16 24.75 -5.05
C SER A 225 -0.30 26.02 -4.22
N ILE A 226 -0.35 25.88 -2.90
CA ILE A 226 -0.40 26.97 -1.93
C ILE A 226 0.86 26.87 -1.07
N ASP A 227 1.72 27.89 -1.14
CA ASP A 227 2.97 27.90 -0.39
C ASP A 227 2.86 28.62 0.96
N ASN A 228 3.92 28.52 1.77
CA ASN A 228 3.96 29.08 3.12
C ASN A 228 4.02 30.61 3.15
N SER A 229 4.35 31.27 2.04
CA SER A 229 4.40 32.74 1.99
C SER A 229 3.00 33.37 2.01
N VAL A 230 1.93 32.57 1.80
CA VAL A 230 0.54 32.99 1.98
C VAL A 230 0.19 33.34 3.44
N GLY A 231 0.94 32.79 4.41
CA GLY A 231 0.76 33.10 5.83
C GLY A 231 -0.62 32.67 6.37
N LYS A 232 -1.28 33.56 7.13
CA LYS A 232 -2.59 33.31 7.78
C LYS A 232 -3.78 33.79 6.93
N ALA A 233 -3.61 33.97 5.63
CA ALA A 233 -4.67 34.50 4.77
C ALA A 233 -5.88 33.54 4.68
N GLN A 234 -7.07 34.09 4.43
CA GLN A 234 -8.23 33.32 4.02
C GLN A 234 -8.17 33.02 2.53
N ILE A 235 -8.41 31.78 2.13
CA ILE A 235 -8.39 31.35 0.73
C ILE A 235 -9.75 30.77 0.40
N ASP A 236 -10.49 31.43 -0.50
CA ASP A 236 -11.80 31.00 -0.95
C ASP A 236 -11.73 30.43 -2.35
N PHE A 237 -11.98 29.13 -2.49
CA PHE A 237 -12.20 28.48 -3.78
C PHE A 237 -13.71 28.25 -3.97
N ASN A 238 -14.27 28.87 -5.01
CA ASN A 238 -15.69 28.76 -5.34
C ASN A 238 -15.86 28.14 -6.73
N LYS A 239 -16.56 27.01 -6.85
CA LYS A 239 -16.82 26.33 -8.13
C LYS A 239 -15.55 25.99 -8.92
N LEU A 240 -14.48 25.68 -8.21
CA LEU A 240 -13.19 25.33 -8.79
C LEU A 240 -13.13 23.85 -9.16
N ARG A 241 -12.58 23.51 -10.34
CA ARG A 241 -12.23 22.13 -10.68
C ARG A 241 -10.71 21.96 -10.74
N ILE A 242 -10.17 21.03 -9.97
CA ILE A 242 -8.75 20.68 -9.94
C ILE A 242 -8.64 19.23 -10.40
N ALA A 243 -8.15 19.04 -11.63
CA ALA A 243 -8.01 17.71 -12.24
C ALA A 243 -6.83 16.92 -11.65
N GLY A 244 -5.79 17.63 -11.19
CA GLY A 244 -4.62 17.10 -10.53
C GLY A 244 -4.75 17.12 -9.01
N THR A 245 -3.76 17.70 -8.34
CA THR A 245 -3.67 17.74 -6.87
C THR A 245 -3.70 19.18 -6.37
N LEU A 246 -4.50 19.42 -5.32
CA LEU A 246 -4.38 20.60 -4.48
C LEU A 246 -3.30 20.35 -3.43
N LYS A 247 -2.17 21.03 -3.57
CA LYS A 247 -0.98 20.88 -2.71
C LYS A 247 -0.95 22.01 -1.69
N LEU A 248 -0.97 21.64 -0.43
CA LEU A 248 -1.02 22.52 0.73
C LEU A 248 0.29 22.37 1.49
N ALA A 249 1.03 23.47 1.61
CA ALA A 249 2.27 23.51 2.38
C ALA A 249 1.99 23.52 3.90
N ASN A 250 2.88 22.88 4.66
CA ASN A 250 2.81 22.74 6.12
C ASN A 250 3.04 24.07 6.88
N ASN A 251 2.61 24.13 8.15
CA ASN A 251 2.93 25.24 9.07
C ASN A 251 2.36 26.63 8.65
N ALA A 252 1.28 26.63 7.89
CA ALA A 252 0.60 27.84 7.48
C ALA A 252 -0.85 27.78 7.96
N GLY A 253 -1.20 28.61 8.95
CA GLY A 253 -2.55 28.72 9.51
C GLY A 253 -3.51 29.47 8.60
N TYR A 254 -3.40 29.28 7.28
CA TYR A 254 -4.41 29.76 6.36
C TYR A 254 -5.71 28.96 6.55
N ALA A 255 -6.83 29.65 6.35
CA ALA A 255 -8.15 29.03 6.29
C ALA A 255 -8.53 28.84 4.82
N LEU A 256 -8.65 27.59 4.38
CA LEU A 256 -9.05 27.24 3.03
C LEU A 256 -10.53 26.84 3.01
N ASN A 257 -11.35 27.64 2.33
CA ASN A 257 -12.76 27.36 2.11
C ASN A 257 -12.96 26.81 0.70
N LEU A 258 -13.51 25.60 0.61
CA LEU A 258 -13.84 24.90 -0.62
C LEU A 258 -15.36 24.84 -0.77
N ASN A 259 -15.88 25.63 -1.70
CA ASN A 259 -17.33 25.79 -1.92
C ASN A 259 -17.67 25.34 -3.35
N ASP A 260 -18.57 24.35 -3.48
CA ASP A 260 -18.98 23.74 -4.76
C ASP A 260 -17.83 23.31 -5.68
N CYS A 261 -16.71 22.83 -5.11
CA CYS A 261 -15.51 22.48 -5.88
C CYS A 261 -15.48 21.00 -6.31
N ALA A 262 -14.72 20.67 -7.35
CA ALA A 262 -14.46 19.29 -7.76
C ALA A 262 -12.95 19.05 -7.76
N ILE A 263 -12.44 18.37 -6.74
CA ILE A 263 -11.00 18.21 -6.49
C ILE A 263 -10.69 16.72 -6.41
N LYS A 264 -9.77 16.25 -7.23
CA LYS A 264 -9.39 14.83 -7.21
C LYS A 264 -8.64 14.48 -5.93
N ASN A 265 -7.51 15.16 -5.67
CA ASN A 265 -6.68 14.90 -4.50
C ASN A 265 -6.36 16.20 -3.77
N VAL A 266 -6.36 16.16 -2.44
CA VAL A 266 -5.74 17.17 -1.58
C VAL A 266 -4.53 16.54 -0.90
N SER A 267 -3.40 17.23 -0.90
CA SER A 267 -2.15 16.78 -0.30
C SER A 267 -1.65 17.84 0.67
N VAL A 268 -1.61 17.52 1.96
CA VAL A 268 -1.03 18.35 3.01
C VAL A 268 0.30 17.74 3.40
N LYS A 269 1.40 18.37 2.99
CA LYS A 269 2.76 17.83 3.22
C LYS A 269 3.72 18.94 3.58
N ASP A 270 4.80 18.54 4.24
CA ASP A 270 6.03 19.32 4.25
C ASP A 270 6.49 19.52 2.80
N MET A 271 6.50 20.77 2.33
CA MET A 271 7.19 21.03 1.07
C MET A 271 8.65 20.61 1.22
N PRO A 272 9.29 20.02 0.19
CA PRO A 272 10.73 19.82 0.22
C PRO A 272 11.38 21.16 0.52
N LYS A 273 12.01 21.25 1.69
CA LYS A 273 12.72 22.43 2.14
C LYS A 273 13.66 22.82 1.01
N GLN A 274 13.43 23.98 0.38
CA GLN A 274 14.53 24.70 -0.28
C GLN A 274 15.67 24.75 0.74
N PRO A 275 16.95 24.60 0.34
CA PRO A 275 18.05 24.46 1.28
C PRO A 275 18.14 25.71 2.15
N GLN A 276 17.53 25.64 3.32
CA GLN A 276 17.60 26.63 4.37
C GLN A 276 18.24 25.89 5.53
N THR A 277 19.41 26.39 5.90
CA THR A 277 20.26 25.91 6.99
C THR A 277 19.40 25.58 8.21
N MET A 278 19.50 24.33 8.64
CA MET A 278 18.79 23.77 9.78
C MET A 278 19.08 24.59 11.05
N LEU A 279 18.08 25.34 11.52
CA LEU A 279 17.94 25.64 12.93
C LEU A 279 16.87 24.70 13.49
N SER A 280 17.33 23.78 14.33
CA SER A 280 16.49 22.91 15.13
C SER A 280 15.61 23.75 16.05
N TYR A 281 14.29 23.73 15.84
CA TYR A 281 13.36 24.12 16.88
C TYR A 281 12.85 22.84 17.56
N GLY A 282 13.27 22.67 18.81
CA GLY A 282 12.62 21.75 19.72
C GLY A 282 11.17 22.20 19.93
N LEU A 283 10.24 21.26 19.82
CA LEU A 283 8.85 21.46 20.20
C LEU A 283 8.79 21.79 21.69
N SER A 284 8.53 23.06 22.00
CA SER A 284 7.88 23.46 23.25
C SER A 284 6.38 23.61 22.94
N LEU A 285 5.57 22.78 23.59
CA LEU A 285 4.10 22.83 23.55
C LEU A 285 3.62 24.02 24.38
N ALA A 286 3.66 25.22 23.82
CA ALA A 286 2.95 26.41 24.30
C ALA A 286 3.09 27.50 23.24
N ASP A 287 2.21 27.50 22.24
CA ASP A 287 1.75 28.61 21.40
C ASP A 287 1.10 27.99 20.14
N GLU A 288 -0.09 28.45 19.76
CA GLU A 288 -0.97 27.91 18.72
C GLU A 288 -0.22 27.32 17.50
N ILE A 289 -0.24 25.99 17.35
CA ILE A 289 0.29 25.33 16.15
C ILE A 289 -0.52 25.86 14.96
N ASN A 290 0.20 26.46 14.01
CA ASN A 290 -0.32 27.04 12.78
C ASN A 290 -0.78 25.90 11.84
N ILE A 291 -1.87 25.21 12.21
CA ILE A 291 -2.45 24.09 11.47
C ILE A 291 -3.32 24.62 10.32
N PRO A 292 -3.20 24.06 9.11
CA PRO A 292 -4.10 24.41 8.03
C PRO A 292 -5.53 23.97 8.39
N VAL A 293 -6.49 24.85 8.14
CA VAL A 293 -7.93 24.57 8.31
C VAL A 293 -8.57 24.44 6.93
N ILE A 294 -9.11 23.27 6.63
CA ILE A 294 -9.81 22.98 5.38
C ILE A 294 -11.30 22.88 5.68
N LYS A 295 -12.08 23.82 5.16
CA LYS A 295 -13.54 23.80 5.27
C LYS A 295 -14.15 23.42 3.92
N VAL A 296 -14.92 22.33 3.90
CA VAL A 296 -15.54 21.76 2.69
C VAL A 296 -17.05 21.95 2.80
N THR A 297 -17.67 22.64 1.86
CA THR A 297 -19.12 22.90 1.88
C THR A 297 -19.77 22.77 0.50
N GLY A 298 -21.09 22.88 0.44
CA GLY A 298 -21.84 22.84 -0.81
C GLY A 298 -21.80 21.47 -1.47
N THR A 299 -21.80 21.40 -2.79
CA THR A 299 -21.67 20.14 -3.55
C THR A 299 -20.21 19.74 -3.78
N THR A 300 -19.29 20.15 -2.89
CA THR A 300 -17.87 19.91 -3.09
C THR A 300 -17.54 18.42 -3.05
N MET A 301 -16.81 17.93 -4.04
CA MET A 301 -16.33 16.55 -4.11
C MET A 301 -14.81 16.50 -3.97
N ILE A 302 -14.32 15.73 -3.01
CA ILE A 302 -12.91 15.41 -2.79
C ILE A 302 -12.77 13.88 -2.78
N SER A 303 -11.98 13.32 -3.71
CA SER A 303 -11.79 11.86 -3.70
C SER A 303 -10.92 11.45 -2.52
N ILE A 304 -9.81 12.15 -2.30
CA ILE A 304 -8.89 11.79 -1.22
C ILE A 304 -8.18 12.99 -0.63
N ILE A 305 -8.00 12.97 0.69
CA ILE A 305 -7.13 13.89 1.42
C ILE A 305 -5.96 13.07 1.95
N ILE A 306 -4.74 13.42 1.56
CA ILE A 306 -3.50 12.79 2.04
C ILE A 306 -2.82 13.80 2.94
N THR A 307 -2.54 13.45 4.19
CA THR A 307 -1.76 14.30 5.08
C THR A 307 -0.61 13.56 5.73
N GLU A 308 0.55 14.21 5.74
CA GLU A 308 1.76 13.78 6.44
C GLU A 308 2.03 14.64 7.70
N THR A 309 1.11 15.56 8.03
CA THR A 309 1.24 16.55 9.12
C THR A 309 -0.11 16.78 9.82
N SER A 310 -0.14 17.62 10.86
CA SER A 310 -1.38 18.00 11.52
C SER A 310 -2.28 18.88 10.64
N VAL A 311 -3.59 18.61 10.65
CA VAL A 311 -4.59 19.34 9.85
C VAL A 311 -5.96 19.33 10.54
N LYS A 312 -6.73 20.42 10.35
CA LYS A 312 -8.15 20.46 10.71
C LYS A 312 -9.01 20.41 9.46
N ILE A 313 -10.01 19.52 9.46
CA ILE A 313 -10.96 19.34 8.36
C ILE A 313 -12.37 19.51 8.91
N ILE A 314 -13.13 20.41 8.29
CA ILE A 314 -14.52 20.68 8.61
C ILE A 314 -15.34 20.32 7.37
N GLN A 315 -16.14 19.27 7.45
CA GLN A 315 -17.04 18.85 6.39
C GLN A 315 -18.47 19.31 6.71
N GLY A 316 -19.00 20.23 5.89
CA GLY A 316 -20.38 20.71 5.99
C GLY A 316 -21.26 20.15 4.87
N ASP A 317 -22.56 20.03 5.15
CA ASP A 317 -23.65 19.62 4.25
C ASP A 317 -23.29 18.70 3.07
N LYS A 318 -23.87 18.93 1.87
CA LYS A 318 -23.88 18.08 0.66
C LYS A 318 -22.50 17.71 0.07
N SER A 319 -21.41 17.97 0.80
CA SER A 319 -20.06 17.69 0.37
C SER A 319 -19.73 16.20 0.49
N GLN A 320 -18.86 15.72 -0.39
CA GLN A 320 -18.45 14.32 -0.47
C GLN A 320 -16.93 14.23 -0.38
N VAL A 321 -16.42 13.82 0.78
CA VAL A 321 -15.02 13.43 0.97
C VAL A 321 -14.99 11.92 1.16
N GLN A 322 -14.38 11.16 0.23
CA GLN A 322 -14.48 9.70 0.28
C GLN A 322 -13.54 9.08 1.32
N GLU A 323 -12.29 9.52 1.34
CA GLU A 323 -11.24 8.92 2.16
C GLU A 323 -10.22 9.95 2.65
N ILE A 324 -9.79 9.81 3.91
CA ILE A 324 -8.62 10.50 4.46
C ILE A 324 -7.51 9.47 4.67
N LYS A 325 -6.33 9.72 4.08
CA LYS A 325 -5.11 8.96 4.30
C LYS A 325 -4.13 9.74 5.15
N LEU A 326 -3.75 9.16 6.28
CA LEU A 326 -2.73 9.67 7.19
C LEU A 326 -1.46 8.86 6.98
N ASP A 327 -0.33 9.53 6.73
CA ASP A 327 0.98 8.91 6.58
C ASP A 327 2.03 9.60 7.46
N SER A 328 2.36 9.04 8.63
CA SER A 328 3.46 9.57 9.44
C SER A 328 4.77 8.96 8.98
N LYS A 329 5.58 9.74 8.24
CA LYS A 329 6.87 9.25 7.73
C LYS A 329 8.02 9.34 8.73
N ASP A 330 7.93 10.24 9.69
CA ASP A 330 8.91 10.41 10.78
C ASP A 330 8.33 9.95 12.12
N THR A 331 9.15 9.95 13.19
CA THR A 331 8.70 9.81 14.60
C THR A 331 7.86 11.02 15.08
N GLY A 332 7.32 11.81 14.16
CA GLY A 332 6.52 13.00 14.45
C GLY A 332 5.12 12.65 14.93
N ASN A 333 4.48 13.63 15.57
CA ASN A 333 3.09 13.52 15.99
C ASN A 333 2.19 14.10 14.90
N ILE A 334 1.21 13.31 14.43
CA ILE A 334 0.13 13.79 13.55
C ILE A 334 -1.11 14.01 14.40
N SER A 335 -1.70 15.21 14.34
CA SER A 335 -3.03 15.47 14.89
C SER A 335 -4.03 15.79 13.78
N LEU A 336 -5.08 14.98 13.68
CA LEU A 336 -6.21 15.19 12.78
C LEU A 336 -7.41 15.66 13.60
N SER A 337 -7.95 16.84 13.29
CA SER A 337 -9.22 17.31 13.85
C SER A 337 -10.30 17.27 12.79
N LEU A 338 -11.37 16.53 13.06
CA LEU A 338 -12.52 16.34 12.16
C LEU A 338 -13.80 16.90 12.78
N GLU A 339 -14.59 17.59 11.96
CA GLU A 339 -15.93 18.05 12.32
C GLU A 339 -16.91 17.73 11.20
N GLY A 340 -18.00 17.02 11.53
CA GLY A 340 -19.05 16.64 10.58
C GLY A 340 -18.64 15.60 9.53
N TYR A 341 -17.45 15.00 9.66
CA TYR A 341 -16.88 14.15 8.62
C TYR A 341 -17.62 12.82 8.47
N LYS A 342 -17.89 12.44 7.21
CA LYS A 342 -18.51 11.16 6.84
C LYS A 342 -17.71 10.50 5.73
N GLY A 343 -17.04 9.38 6.03
CA GLY A 343 -16.20 8.69 5.05
C GLY A 343 -15.31 7.62 5.67
N ALA A 344 -14.25 7.24 4.95
CA ALA A 344 -13.24 6.29 5.43
C ALA A 344 -11.97 7.00 5.91
N ILE A 345 -11.23 6.37 6.81
CA ILE A 345 -9.91 6.82 7.27
C ILE A 345 -8.94 5.65 7.16
N THR A 346 -7.77 5.90 6.59
CA THR A 346 -6.65 4.94 6.62
C THR A 346 -5.44 5.61 7.24
N VAL A 347 -4.85 4.93 8.23
CA VAL A 347 -3.67 5.37 8.96
C VAL A 347 -2.53 4.42 8.66
N SER A 348 -1.46 4.97 8.10
CA SER A 348 -0.14 4.35 7.98
C SER A 348 0.82 5.23 8.76
N ALA A 349 1.64 4.65 9.63
CA ALA A 349 2.60 5.46 10.39
C ALA A 349 3.87 4.67 10.71
N ALA A 350 5.01 5.36 10.65
CA ALA A 350 6.32 4.86 11.00
C ALA A 350 6.41 4.48 12.49
N SER A 351 7.50 3.80 12.85
CA SER A 351 7.75 3.35 14.23
C SER A 351 7.82 4.54 15.19
N ASN A 352 7.25 4.36 16.38
CA ASN A 352 7.13 5.40 17.42
C ASN A 352 6.30 6.64 17.05
N ALA A 353 5.61 6.66 15.90
CA ALA A 353 4.73 7.77 15.57
C ALA A 353 3.50 7.80 16.49
N LYS A 354 3.06 9.02 16.83
CA LYS A 354 1.80 9.26 17.55
C LYS A 354 0.78 9.88 16.61
N VAL A 355 -0.39 9.26 16.53
CA VAL A 355 -1.51 9.76 15.74
C VAL A 355 -2.69 10.04 16.67
N ASP A 356 -3.10 11.29 16.75
CA ASP A 356 -4.29 11.69 17.51
C ASP A 356 -5.39 12.12 16.53
N ILE A 357 -6.51 11.40 16.53
CA ILE A 357 -7.70 11.71 15.72
C ILE A 357 -8.80 12.22 16.65
N ASN A 358 -9.09 13.51 16.57
CA ASN A 358 -10.12 14.18 17.36
C ASN A 358 -11.35 14.43 16.49
N MET A 359 -12.50 13.89 16.89
CA MET A 359 -13.72 13.85 16.08
C MET A 359 -14.87 14.53 16.80
N LYS A 360 -15.62 15.34 16.06
CA LYS A 360 -16.86 15.96 16.50
C LYS A 360 -17.94 15.72 15.44
N ALA A 361 -19.09 15.19 15.84
CA ALA A 361 -20.22 14.91 14.96
C ALA A 361 -19.84 14.08 13.71
N CYS A 362 -18.90 13.14 13.84
CA CYS A 362 -18.38 12.36 12.72
C CYS A 362 -19.04 10.98 12.62
N GLU A 363 -19.18 10.47 11.40
CA GLU A 363 -19.64 9.12 11.10
C GLU A 363 -18.58 8.41 10.24
N ILE A 364 -17.62 7.77 10.90
CA ILE A 364 -16.53 7.07 10.23
C ILE A 364 -17.04 5.71 9.77
N THR A 365 -17.13 5.48 8.48
CA THR A 365 -17.62 4.20 7.93
C THR A 365 -16.63 3.06 8.19
N ASN A 366 -15.36 3.30 7.87
CA ASN A 366 -14.26 2.37 8.08
C ASN A 366 -13.01 3.15 8.49
N LEU A 367 -12.36 2.69 9.55
CA LEU A 367 -11.05 3.13 9.98
C LEU A 367 -10.10 1.94 9.90
N SER A 368 -9.03 2.05 9.13
CA SER A 368 -7.95 1.06 9.12
C SER A 368 -6.66 1.69 9.64
N ALA A 369 -5.98 1.01 10.55
CA ALA A 369 -4.70 1.45 11.07
C ALA A 369 -3.66 0.34 10.93
N GLN A 370 -2.54 0.67 10.31
CA GLN A 370 -1.36 -0.18 10.24
C GLN A 370 -0.27 0.39 11.13
N GLY A 371 0.15 -0.42 12.11
CA GLY A 371 1.13 -0.06 13.10
C GLY A 371 2.41 -0.86 13.04
N THR A 372 3.49 -0.18 13.43
CA THR A 372 4.79 -0.78 13.70
C THR A 372 5.14 -0.55 15.16
N THR A 373 6.27 -1.11 15.62
CA THR A 373 6.68 -1.03 17.03
C THR A 373 6.66 0.40 17.56
N GLY A 374 6.02 0.59 18.72
CA GLY A 374 5.94 1.86 19.43
C GLY A 374 4.92 2.86 18.88
N GLN A 375 4.20 2.54 17.81
CA GLN A 375 3.14 3.42 17.29
C GLN A 375 1.98 3.54 18.29
N SER A 376 1.47 4.75 18.47
CA SER A 376 0.23 4.99 19.22
C SER A 376 -0.84 5.70 18.38
N LEU A 377 -2.09 5.26 18.51
CA LEU A 377 -3.27 5.86 17.89
C LEU A 377 -4.30 6.18 18.97
N SER A 378 -4.75 7.43 19.04
CA SER A 378 -5.86 7.83 19.89
C SER A 378 -7.04 8.26 19.03
N LEU A 379 -8.20 7.62 19.22
CA LEU A 379 -9.47 8.02 18.63
C LEU A 379 -10.30 8.70 19.70
N ASN A 380 -10.52 10.00 19.56
CA ASN A 380 -11.17 10.82 20.59
C ASN A 380 -12.47 11.41 20.05
N ASP A 381 -13.58 11.10 20.71
CA ASP A 381 -14.82 11.87 20.55
C ASP A 381 -14.75 13.11 21.44
N VAL A 382 -14.76 14.30 20.82
CA VAL A 382 -14.75 15.59 21.51
C VAL A 382 -16.14 16.25 21.53
N GLY A 383 -17.17 15.53 21.07
CA GLY A 383 -18.56 15.96 21.15
C GLY A 383 -19.05 16.07 22.60
N THR A 384 -19.77 17.15 22.90
CA THR A 384 -20.29 17.40 24.26
C THR A 384 -21.78 17.11 24.39
N THR A 385 -22.48 17.00 23.27
CA THR A 385 -23.93 16.73 23.18
C THR A 385 -24.20 15.49 22.33
N GLU A 386 -25.40 14.93 22.42
CA GLU A 386 -25.77 13.72 21.66
C GLU A 386 -25.62 13.89 20.14
N ALA A 387 -25.99 15.06 19.62
CA ALA A 387 -25.87 15.39 18.19
C ALA A 387 -24.41 15.60 17.74
N GLU A 388 -23.50 15.82 18.70
CA GLU A 388 -22.08 16.03 18.44
C GLU A 388 -21.24 14.77 18.65
N LYS A 389 -21.83 13.66 19.11
CA LYS A 389 -21.11 12.41 19.29
C LYS A 389 -20.65 11.85 17.95
N SER A 390 -19.51 11.19 17.98
CA SER A 390 -18.92 10.55 16.82
C SER A 390 -19.04 9.03 16.91
N THR A 391 -19.12 8.36 15.76
CA THR A 391 -19.17 6.90 15.67
C THR A 391 -18.17 6.37 14.66
N VAL A 392 -17.75 5.12 14.88
CA VAL A 392 -16.94 4.35 13.95
C VAL A 392 -17.69 3.05 13.61
N GLY A 393 -17.94 2.80 12.32
CA GLY A 393 -18.52 1.55 11.85
C GLY A 393 -17.56 0.39 12.12
N THR A 394 -16.51 0.29 11.30
CA THR A 394 -15.48 -0.74 11.49
C THR A 394 -14.13 -0.10 11.80
N PHE A 395 -13.44 -0.58 12.83
CA PHE A 395 -12.05 -0.25 13.13
C PHE A 395 -11.15 -1.48 12.96
N GLY A 396 -10.34 -1.51 11.91
CA GLY A 396 -9.35 -2.56 11.65
C GLY A 396 -7.95 -2.16 12.09
N VAL A 397 -7.26 -3.06 12.79
CA VAL A 397 -5.88 -2.92 13.23
C VAL A 397 -5.01 -3.99 12.59
N THR A 398 -3.86 -3.58 12.07
CA THR A 398 -2.78 -4.44 11.57
C THR A 398 -1.45 -4.06 12.23
N GLY A 399 -0.61 -5.03 12.59
CA GLY A 399 0.72 -4.81 13.17
C GLY A 399 0.75 -4.47 14.68
N GLN A 400 1.87 -3.93 15.17
CA GLN A 400 2.15 -3.71 16.60
C GLN A 400 1.61 -2.36 17.13
N LEU A 401 0.33 -2.08 16.89
CA LEU A 401 -0.30 -0.81 17.28
C LEU A 401 -0.72 -0.82 18.76
N ALA A 402 -0.44 0.28 19.47
CA ALA A 402 -1.11 0.64 20.71
C ALA A 402 -2.25 1.64 20.41
N ALA A 403 -3.52 1.24 20.55
CA ALA A 403 -4.66 2.12 20.27
C ALA A 403 -5.52 2.40 21.51
N VAL A 404 -5.92 3.64 21.68
CA VAL A 404 -6.95 4.05 22.66
C VAL A 404 -8.19 4.49 21.91
N VAL A 405 -9.30 3.80 22.17
CA VAL A 405 -10.59 4.00 21.50
C VAL A 405 -11.54 4.70 22.47
N ASN A 406 -11.58 6.03 22.41
CA ASN A 406 -12.49 6.90 23.15
C ASN A 406 -13.70 7.33 22.30
N VAL A 407 -14.15 6.47 21.39
CA VAL A 407 -15.29 6.69 20.48
C VAL A 407 -16.15 5.42 20.41
N THR A 408 -17.47 5.57 20.25
CA THR A 408 -18.37 4.42 20.04
C THR A 408 -18.05 3.73 18.72
N ALA A 409 -17.93 2.40 18.72
CA ALA A 409 -17.65 1.62 17.51
C ALA A 409 -18.61 0.43 17.32
N THR A 410 -18.95 0.06 16.08
CA THR A 410 -19.75 -1.15 15.83
C THR A 410 -18.84 -2.38 15.87
N ASN A 411 -17.82 -2.43 15.01
CA ASN A 411 -16.91 -3.55 14.90
C ASN A 411 -15.48 -3.09 15.12
N LEU A 412 -14.73 -3.81 15.94
CA LEU A 412 -13.29 -3.68 16.06
C LEU A 412 -12.65 -5.00 15.63
N THR A 413 -11.69 -4.95 14.72
CA THR A 413 -10.98 -6.14 14.22
C THR A 413 -9.48 -5.97 14.41
N ILE A 414 -8.85 -6.94 15.08
CA ILE A 414 -7.40 -7.05 15.23
C ILE A 414 -6.95 -8.23 14.36
N ASP A 415 -6.24 -7.95 13.27
CA ASP A 415 -5.79 -8.96 12.32
C ASP A 415 -4.77 -9.93 12.96
N ALA A 416 -4.67 -11.16 12.44
CA ALA A 416 -3.68 -12.15 12.85
C ALA A 416 -2.22 -11.65 12.74
N ALA A 417 -1.94 -10.76 11.78
CA ALA A 417 -0.65 -10.10 11.62
C ALA A 417 -0.33 -9.10 12.74
N SER A 418 -1.28 -8.78 13.62
CA SER A 418 -1.17 -7.78 14.69
C SER A 418 -0.64 -8.37 15.99
N SER A 419 0.52 -9.02 15.94
CA SER A 419 1.09 -9.63 17.15
C SER A 419 1.51 -8.55 18.14
N GLY A 420 1.07 -8.65 19.39
CA GLY A 420 1.38 -7.68 20.46
C GLY A 420 0.61 -6.37 20.37
N ALA A 421 -0.43 -6.28 19.52
CA ALA A 421 -1.30 -5.10 19.50
C ALA A 421 -1.99 -4.90 20.86
N SER A 422 -2.07 -3.67 21.33
CA SER A 422 -2.72 -3.32 22.60
C SER A 422 -3.81 -2.30 22.38
N ILE A 423 -5.05 -2.65 22.71
CA ILE A 423 -6.23 -1.84 22.43
C ILE A 423 -6.98 -1.58 23.74
N THR A 424 -7.25 -0.31 24.04
CA THR A 424 -8.08 0.10 25.18
C THR A 424 -9.40 0.68 24.69
N CYS A 425 -10.52 0.08 25.12
CA CYS A 425 -11.87 0.46 24.73
C CYS A 425 -12.57 1.21 25.88
N ASN A 426 -12.60 2.54 25.76
CA ASN A 426 -13.18 3.44 26.77
C ASN A 426 -14.61 3.88 26.43
N LYS A 427 -15.12 3.48 25.27
CA LYS A 427 -16.50 3.72 24.81
C LYS A 427 -17.13 2.43 24.29
N PRO A 428 -18.46 2.39 24.13
CA PRO A 428 -19.14 1.17 23.74
C PRO A 428 -18.67 0.60 22.40
N VAL A 429 -18.48 -0.73 22.34
CA VAL A 429 -18.16 -1.47 21.12
C VAL A 429 -19.15 -2.63 20.94
N THR A 430 -19.78 -2.81 19.77
CA THR A 430 -20.73 -3.93 19.61
C THR A 430 -20.01 -5.28 19.53
N THR A 431 -18.95 -5.39 18.74
CA THR A 431 -18.19 -6.64 18.59
C THR A 431 -16.70 -6.39 18.40
N ILE A 432 -15.87 -7.17 19.10
CA ILE A 432 -14.42 -7.23 18.92
C ILE A 432 -14.04 -8.58 18.34
N ASN A 433 -13.39 -8.59 17.18
CA ASN A 433 -12.82 -9.76 16.54
C ASN A 433 -11.29 -9.70 16.65
N ASN A 434 -10.67 -10.59 17.42
CA ASN A 434 -9.26 -10.55 17.70
C ASN A 434 -8.55 -11.83 17.25
N ALA A 435 -7.73 -11.74 16.21
CA ALA A 435 -6.86 -12.82 15.77
C ALA A 435 -5.37 -12.59 16.13
N GLY A 436 -5.04 -11.43 16.71
CA GLY A 436 -3.66 -11.01 16.98
C GLY A 436 -3.01 -11.83 18.09
N GLN A 437 -1.83 -12.38 17.81
CA GLN A 437 -1.07 -13.20 18.77
C GLN A 437 -0.46 -12.34 19.88
N GLY A 438 -0.64 -12.69 21.16
CA GLY A 438 -0.12 -11.90 22.27
C GLY A 438 -0.76 -10.50 22.39
N SER A 439 -1.92 -10.32 21.76
CA SER A 439 -2.65 -9.05 21.81
C SER A 439 -3.23 -8.79 23.21
N ASN A 440 -3.44 -7.51 23.53
CA ASN A 440 -4.02 -7.09 24.79
C ASN A 440 -5.23 -6.19 24.55
N ILE A 441 -6.39 -6.62 25.03
CA ILE A 441 -7.65 -5.89 24.97
C ILE A 441 -8.01 -5.47 26.39
N ILE A 442 -8.14 -4.17 26.62
CA ILE A 442 -8.58 -3.59 27.89
C ILE A 442 -9.96 -2.99 27.67
N VAL A 443 -10.95 -3.46 28.43
CA VAL A 443 -12.34 -3.02 28.36
C VAL A 443 -12.69 -2.23 29.62
N THR A 444 -13.01 -0.95 29.46
CA THR A 444 -13.48 -0.09 30.57
C THR A 444 -14.90 0.45 30.32
N SER A 445 -15.57 -0.07 29.29
CA SER A 445 -16.93 0.32 28.90
C SER A 445 -17.70 -0.93 28.45
N THR A 446 -18.85 -0.74 27.81
CA THR A 446 -19.69 -1.86 27.35
C THR A 446 -19.19 -2.44 26.03
N VAL A 447 -18.93 -3.74 26.01
CA VAL A 447 -18.67 -4.51 24.80
C VAL A 447 -19.74 -5.59 24.65
N GLY A 448 -20.37 -5.69 23.48
CA GLY A 448 -21.37 -6.73 23.23
C GLY A 448 -20.74 -8.12 23.24
N ASN A 449 -19.90 -8.39 22.25
CA ASN A 449 -19.25 -9.70 22.08
C ASN A 449 -17.75 -9.54 21.80
N ILE A 450 -16.94 -10.46 22.32
CA ILE A 450 -15.51 -10.56 22.02
C ILE A 450 -15.24 -11.95 21.48
N ILE A 451 -14.66 -12.03 20.28
CA ILE A 451 -14.14 -13.27 19.69
C ILE A 451 -12.61 -13.16 19.72
N SER A 452 -11.96 -13.96 20.57
CA SER A 452 -10.50 -13.95 20.78
C SER A 452 -9.87 -15.25 20.27
N ALA A 453 -9.40 -15.23 19.03
CA ALA A 453 -8.74 -16.33 18.33
C ALA A 453 -7.20 -16.29 18.37
N GLY A 454 -6.59 -15.16 18.74
CA GLY A 454 -5.14 -15.07 18.88
C GLY A 454 -4.60 -15.87 20.07
N ASN A 455 -3.49 -16.60 19.92
CA ASN A 455 -2.88 -17.29 21.06
C ASN A 455 -2.21 -16.29 21.99
N ASN A 456 -2.16 -16.62 23.29
CA ASN A 456 -1.63 -15.77 24.36
C ASN A 456 -2.29 -14.38 24.39
N ALA A 457 -3.49 -14.25 23.84
CA ALA A 457 -4.23 -13.00 23.86
C ALA A 457 -4.76 -12.75 25.28
N THR A 458 -4.87 -11.48 25.65
CA THR A 458 -5.37 -11.05 26.94
C THR A 458 -6.60 -10.19 26.75
N VAL A 459 -7.65 -10.49 27.50
CA VAL A 459 -8.88 -9.68 27.61
C VAL A 459 -9.02 -9.32 29.07
N HIS A 460 -8.76 -8.05 29.39
CA HIS A 460 -8.94 -7.52 30.73
C HIS A 460 -10.20 -6.65 30.78
N VAL A 461 -11.15 -7.03 31.63
CA VAL A 461 -12.39 -6.29 31.85
C VAL A 461 -12.29 -5.56 33.19
N ALA A 462 -12.03 -4.25 33.13
CA ALA A 462 -11.92 -3.42 34.32
C ALA A 462 -13.27 -3.35 35.07
N ASP A 463 -13.28 -2.92 36.32
CA ASP A 463 -14.47 -2.83 37.20
C ASP A 463 -15.66 -2.08 36.57
N SER A 464 -15.36 -1.10 35.72
CA SER A 464 -16.35 -0.29 34.99
C SER A 464 -16.79 -0.89 33.65
N GLY A 465 -16.08 -1.91 33.19
CA GLY A 465 -16.33 -2.63 31.95
C GLY A 465 -17.45 -3.65 32.10
N THR A 466 -18.21 -3.81 31.01
CA THR A 466 -19.26 -4.82 30.89
C THR A 466 -19.08 -5.54 29.57
N VAL A 467 -19.04 -6.87 29.59
CA VAL A 467 -18.97 -7.69 28.38
C VAL A 467 -20.16 -8.65 28.36
N GLY A 468 -20.85 -8.72 27.22
CA GLY A 468 -21.88 -9.75 27.01
C GLY A 468 -21.21 -11.12 26.96
N THR A 469 -20.65 -11.48 25.81
CA THR A 469 -20.02 -12.80 25.62
C THR A 469 -18.54 -12.68 25.24
N VAL A 470 -17.74 -13.63 25.72
CA VAL A 470 -16.35 -13.83 25.27
C VAL A 470 -16.20 -15.24 24.71
N LEU A 471 -15.84 -15.36 23.44
CA LEU A 471 -15.45 -16.62 22.80
C LEU A 471 -13.92 -16.69 22.70
N SER A 472 -13.29 -17.53 23.51
CA SER A 472 -11.84 -17.69 23.57
C SER A 472 -11.38 -18.93 22.79
N GLN A 473 -10.92 -18.74 21.55
CA GLN A 473 -10.47 -19.81 20.66
C GLN A 473 -8.95 -19.97 20.63
N GLY A 474 -8.19 -18.92 20.93
CA GLY A 474 -6.73 -18.98 21.01
C GLY A 474 -6.25 -19.78 22.22
N ASN A 475 -5.07 -20.41 22.11
CA ASN A 475 -4.45 -21.15 23.22
C ASN A 475 -3.66 -20.23 24.14
N GLY A 476 -3.56 -20.56 25.44
CA GLY A 476 -2.78 -19.78 26.41
C GLY A 476 -3.36 -18.39 26.68
N SER A 477 -4.61 -18.15 26.28
CA SER A 477 -5.28 -16.85 26.39
C SER A 477 -5.79 -16.63 27.81
N THR A 478 -5.89 -15.37 28.20
CA THR A 478 -6.29 -14.98 29.56
C THR A 478 -7.45 -14.00 29.50
N ILE A 479 -8.54 -14.30 30.22
CA ILE A 479 -9.71 -13.45 30.40
C ILE A 479 -9.79 -13.12 31.88
N THR A 480 -9.58 -11.86 32.25
CA THR A 480 -9.47 -11.45 33.66
C THR A 480 -10.15 -10.14 33.95
N GLY A 481 -10.37 -9.86 35.24
CA GLY A 481 -10.68 -8.53 35.75
C GLY A 481 -11.93 -8.50 36.60
N ASP A 482 -12.13 -7.39 37.29
CA ASP A 482 -13.20 -7.24 38.29
C ASP A 482 -14.51 -6.71 37.67
N GLY A 483 -14.54 -6.50 36.35
CA GLY A 483 -15.73 -6.10 35.61
C GLY A 483 -16.74 -7.23 35.40
N THR A 484 -17.89 -6.89 34.80
CA THR A 484 -18.96 -7.88 34.57
C THR A 484 -18.79 -8.55 33.21
N VAL A 485 -18.78 -9.89 33.20
CA VAL A 485 -18.85 -10.70 31.98
C VAL A 485 -20.03 -11.66 32.09
N THR A 486 -20.94 -11.67 31.11
CA THR A 486 -22.14 -12.52 31.20
C THR A 486 -21.78 -13.99 30.99
N SER A 487 -21.05 -14.29 29.92
CA SER A 487 -20.57 -15.64 29.67
C SER A 487 -19.24 -15.69 28.92
N VAL A 488 -18.49 -16.77 29.15
CA VAL A 488 -17.24 -17.08 28.47
C VAL A 488 -17.34 -18.49 27.89
N LYS A 489 -17.12 -18.65 26.59
CA LYS A 489 -16.95 -19.95 25.95
C LYS A 489 -15.49 -20.15 25.60
N VAL A 490 -14.88 -21.24 26.06
CA VAL A 490 -13.47 -21.56 25.86
C VAL A 490 -13.34 -22.72 24.89
N GLU A 491 -12.70 -22.49 23.75
CA GLU A 491 -12.41 -23.51 22.72
C GLU A 491 -10.91 -23.80 22.58
N GLY A 492 -10.05 -22.87 22.99
CA GLY A 492 -8.58 -23.05 23.00
C GLY A 492 -8.05 -23.73 24.28
N ASN A 493 -6.88 -24.36 24.16
CA ASN A 493 -6.22 -25.06 25.27
C ASN A 493 -5.48 -24.11 26.21
N ASN A 494 -5.34 -24.53 27.47
CA ASN A 494 -4.56 -23.83 28.50
C ASN A 494 -4.97 -22.37 28.70
N ASN A 495 -6.26 -22.08 28.55
CA ASN A 495 -6.78 -20.74 28.77
C ASN A 495 -7.02 -20.50 30.27
N SER A 496 -7.00 -19.24 30.68
CA SER A 496 -7.31 -18.82 32.05
C SER A 496 -8.49 -17.86 32.06
N VAL A 497 -9.47 -18.12 32.92
CA VAL A 497 -10.66 -17.28 33.09
C VAL A 497 -10.84 -16.93 34.57
N ASP A 498 -10.80 -15.64 34.87
CA ASP A 498 -10.96 -15.10 36.23
C ASP A 498 -11.74 -13.79 36.16
N VAL A 499 -13.05 -13.92 35.95
CA VAL A 499 -14.02 -12.82 35.85
C VAL A 499 -15.24 -13.15 36.72
N PRO A 500 -15.52 -12.41 37.79
CA PRO A 500 -16.57 -12.75 38.76
C PRO A 500 -17.96 -12.88 38.12
N GLY A 501 -18.72 -13.90 38.52
CA GLY A 501 -20.12 -14.08 38.09
C GLY A 501 -20.33 -14.55 36.66
N ALA A 502 -19.27 -14.82 35.90
CA ALA A 502 -19.41 -15.30 34.54
C ALA A 502 -19.78 -16.79 34.52
N THR A 503 -20.69 -17.16 33.62
CA THR A 503 -20.88 -18.56 33.23
C THR A 503 -19.81 -18.95 32.21
N VAL A 504 -18.98 -19.94 32.55
CA VAL A 504 -17.87 -20.42 31.73
C VAL A 504 -18.19 -21.80 31.17
N GLU A 505 -18.25 -21.93 29.85
CA GLU A 505 -18.39 -23.19 29.14
C GLU A 505 -17.03 -23.59 28.53
N VAL A 506 -16.49 -24.74 28.93
CA VAL A 506 -15.23 -25.27 28.40
C VAL A 506 -15.54 -26.34 27.35
N GLY A 507 -15.21 -26.06 26.09
CA GLY A 507 -15.45 -26.96 24.98
C GLY A 507 -14.70 -28.30 25.11
N ASP A 508 -15.19 -29.30 24.40
CA ASP A 508 -14.69 -30.69 24.48
C ASP A 508 -13.20 -30.86 24.13
N ASN A 509 -12.62 -29.88 23.44
CA ASN A 509 -11.21 -29.89 23.02
C ASN A 509 -10.36 -28.82 23.74
N ALA A 510 -10.90 -28.12 24.75
CA ALA A 510 -10.25 -27.01 25.46
C ALA A 510 -9.59 -27.48 26.77
N GLY A 511 -8.65 -28.41 26.67
CA GLY A 511 -7.97 -29.01 27.81
C GLY A 511 -7.03 -28.06 28.56
N GLY A 512 -6.83 -28.30 29.85
CA GLY A 512 -5.92 -27.52 30.69
C GLY A 512 -6.42 -26.12 31.05
N THR A 513 -7.69 -25.83 30.80
CA THR A 513 -8.31 -24.54 31.14
C THR A 513 -8.39 -24.37 32.65
N VAL A 514 -8.07 -23.16 33.12
CA VAL A 514 -8.15 -22.77 34.53
C VAL A 514 -9.24 -21.73 34.69
N VAL A 515 -10.17 -21.96 35.62
CA VAL A 515 -11.26 -21.04 35.94
C VAL A 515 -11.20 -20.71 37.43
N ASP A 516 -11.11 -19.43 37.79
CA ASP A 516 -10.99 -18.98 39.20
C ASP A 516 -9.84 -19.70 39.95
N GLY A 517 -8.70 -19.82 39.28
CA GLY A 517 -7.52 -20.56 39.79
C GLY A 517 -7.70 -22.08 39.93
N LYS A 518 -8.85 -22.64 39.54
CA LYS A 518 -9.16 -24.08 39.59
C LYS A 518 -9.02 -24.70 38.20
N GLY A 519 -8.38 -25.86 38.11
CA GLY A 519 -8.34 -26.62 36.86
C GLY A 519 -9.73 -27.15 36.49
N VAL A 520 -10.10 -27.03 35.21
CA VAL A 520 -11.38 -27.52 34.67
C VAL A 520 -11.10 -28.47 33.51
N GLU A 521 -11.74 -29.64 33.53
CA GLU A 521 -11.66 -30.61 32.43
C GLU A 521 -12.60 -30.20 31.28
N SER A 522 -12.24 -30.62 30.07
CA SER A 522 -13.01 -30.34 28.85
C SER A 522 -14.45 -30.87 28.93
N GLY A 523 -15.40 -30.13 28.35
CA GLY A 523 -16.82 -30.47 28.32
C GLY A 523 -17.60 -30.01 29.56
N GLY A 524 -16.96 -29.29 30.48
CA GLY A 524 -17.57 -28.79 31.72
C GLY A 524 -18.14 -27.37 31.60
N THR A 525 -19.18 -27.08 32.40
CA THR A 525 -19.63 -25.71 32.67
C THR A 525 -19.27 -25.34 34.11
N HIS A 526 -18.75 -24.14 34.31
CA HIS A 526 -18.36 -23.60 35.61
C HIS A 526 -18.94 -22.20 35.78
N GLU A 527 -19.47 -21.89 36.95
CA GLU A 527 -19.88 -20.53 37.30
C GLU A 527 -18.83 -19.94 38.23
N ILE A 528 -18.27 -18.80 37.86
CA ILE A 528 -17.32 -18.11 38.72
C ILE A 528 -18.13 -17.43 39.83
N PRO A 529 -17.87 -17.75 41.11
CA PRO A 529 -18.59 -17.11 42.20
C PRO A 529 -18.51 -15.58 42.07
N GLN A 530 -19.64 -14.89 42.16
CA GLN A 530 -19.58 -13.46 42.40
C GLN A 530 -18.94 -13.26 43.78
N THR A 531 -17.91 -12.43 43.87
CA THR A 531 -17.41 -11.98 45.17
C THR A 531 -18.54 -11.18 45.82
N GLY A 532 -19.33 -11.88 46.64
CA GLY A 532 -20.43 -11.27 47.36
C GLY A 532 -19.90 -10.16 48.24
N ASN A 533 -20.52 -8.99 48.17
CA ASN A 533 -20.52 -8.05 49.26
C ASN A 533 -21.17 -8.78 50.46
N SER A 534 -20.37 -9.33 51.38
CA SER A 534 -20.87 -9.81 52.66
C SER A 534 -20.02 -9.26 53.81
N SER A 535 -20.64 -8.32 54.51
CA SER A 535 -20.50 -8.18 55.94
C SER A 535 -20.47 -9.55 56.62
N SER A 536 -19.50 -9.70 57.53
CA SER A 536 -19.48 -10.57 58.71
C SER A 536 -19.64 -12.09 58.53
N GLY A 537 -18.53 -12.79 58.79
CA GLY A 537 -18.49 -13.84 59.82
C GLY A 537 -18.67 -15.28 59.36
N GLY A 538 -17.71 -16.14 59.72
CA GLY A 538 -17.94 -17.59 59.77
C GLY A 538 -16.74 -18.44 59.38
N SER A 539 -16.08 -18.98 60.39
CA SER A 539 -14.94 -19.92 60.34
C SER A 539 -15.36 -21.36 59.98
N SER A 540 -14.34 -22.21 59.82
CA SER A 540 -14.29 -23.68 59.65
C SER A 540 -14.50 -24.17 58.22
N GLY A 541 -13.74 -25.12 57.68
CA GLY A 541 -12.74 -26.04 58.22
C GLY A 541 -12.85 -27.31 57.36
N GLY A 542 -11.73 -27.90 56.90
CA GLY A 542 -11.82 -29.16 56.16
C GLY A 542 -10.57 -29.53 55.38
N SER A 543 -9.84 -30.50 55.91
CA SER A 543 -8.61 -31.11 55.43
C SER A 543 -8.87 -32.17 54.35
N SER A 544 -7.90 -32.41 53.45
CA SER A 544 -7.15 -33.68 53.34
C SER A 544 -6.86 -34.20 51.92
N GLY A 545 -5.59 -34.60 51.74
CA GLY A 545 -5.09 -35.66 50.83
C GLY A 545 -4.88 -35.26 49.36
N GLY A 546 -3.75 -35.47 48.68
CA GLY A 546 -2.50 -36.17 48.99
C GLY A 546 -1.95 -36.84 47.72
N ASN A 547 -0.68 -36.55 47.38
CA ASN A 547 0.22 -37.25 46.42
C ASN A 547 -0.18 -37.30 44.93
N SER A 548 0.71 -37.29 43.93
CA SER A 548 2.17 -37.21 43.83
C SER A 548 2.48 -37.07 42.33
N GLY A 549 3.42 -36.21 41.96
CA GLY A 549 3.88 -36.16 40.57
C GLY A 549 4.88 -35.03 40.34
N SER A 550 6.16 -35.33 40.51
CA SER A 550 7.28 -34.47 40.17
C SER A 550 7.13 -33.87 38.76
N LYS A 551 6.95 -32.55 38.67
CA LYS A 551 7.27 -31.77 37.48
C LYS A 551 7.81 -30.42 37.93
N THR A 552 9.03 -30.13 37.48
CA THR A 552 9.72 -28.86 37.62
C THR A 552 8.91 -27.78 36.90
N VAL A 553 8.13 -26.99 37.64
CA VAL A 553 7.40 -25.84 37.11
C VAL A 553 8.14 -24.57 37.53
N LYS A 554 8.63 -23.80 36.56
CA LYS A 554 9.00 -22.40 36.78
C LYS A 554 7.71 -21.62 36.99
N GLU A 555 7.26 -21.50 38.23
CA GLU A 555 6.10 -20.66 38.56
C GLU A 555 6.52 -19.19 38.52
N THR A 556 5.98 -18.45 37.54
CA THR A 556 5.92 -16.98 37.60
C THR A 556 4.57 -16.63 38.23
N VAL A 557 4.57 -16.21 39.51
CA VAL A 557 3.35 -15.84 40.22
C VAL A 557 3.12 -14.34 40.11
N TYR A 558 1.98 -13.93 39.54
CA TYR A 558 1.48 -12.56 39.62
C TYR A 558 0.67 -12.42 40.91
N ALA A 559 1.05 -11.49 41.79
CA ALA A 559 0.19 -11.12 42.92
C ALA A 559 -0.83 -10.08 42.44
N SER A 560 -2.10 -10.48 42.32
CA SER A 560 -3.24 -9.57 42.15
C SER A 560 -3.74 -9.09 43.53
N ASN A 561 -4.09 -7.80 43.59
CA ASN A 561 -4.71 -7.03 44.68
C ASN A 561 -5.06 -7.76 46.01
N ALA A 562 -4.13 -7.76 46.96
CA ALA A 562 -4.46 -7.97 48.36
C ALA A 562 -5.01 -6.67 48.98
N LYS A 563 -6.33 -6.54 49.13
CA LYS A 563 -6.93 -5.65 50.15
C LYS A 563 -6.64 -6.20 51.55
N SER A 564 -5.36 -6.21 51.96
CA SER A 564 -4.88 -6.22 53.36
C SER A 564 -3.37 -6.45 53.40
N GLY A 565 -2.57 -5.44 53.01
CA GLY A 565 -1.21 -5.19 53.55
C GLY A 565 -0.22 -6.35 53.71
N LYS A 566 -0.36 -7.48 53.00
CA LYS A 566 0.48 -8.67 53.19
C LYS A 566 0.41 -9.59 51.96
N ALA A 567 1.56 -9.94 51.38
CA ALA A 567 1.67 -11.10 50.48
C ALA A 567 2.61 -12.14 51.07
N THR A 568 2.29 -13.40 50.86
CA THR A 568 3.12 -14.53 51.28
C THR A 568 3.45 -15.42 50.11
N VAL A 569 4.73 -15.70 49.90
CA VAL A 569 5.23 -16.62 48.88
C VAL A 569 5.94 -17.75 49.60
N THR A 570 5.58 -19.00 49.30
CA THR A 570 6.22 -20.17 49.90
C THR A 570 6.97 -20.95 48.82
N VAL A 571 8.29 -21.07 48.97
CA VAL A 571 9.15 -21.84 48.08
C VAL A 571 9.85 -22.93 48.89
N GLU A 572 9.66 -24.19 48.52
CA GLU A 572 10.28 -25.37 49.16
C GLU A 572 10.24 -25.37 50.71
N GLY A 573 9.13 -24.90 51.30
CA GLY A 573 8.93 -24.92 52.75
C GLY A 573 9.46 -23.69 53.51
N VAL A 574 9.95 -22.66 52.84
CA VAL A 574 10.24 -21.35 53.45
C VAL A 574 9.19 -20.33 52.99
N THR A 575 8.64 -19.57 53.94
CA THR A 575 7.54 -18.64 53.70
C THR A 575 8.05 -17.20 53.81
N ILE A 576 8.13 -16.52 52.68
CA ILE A 576 8.49 -15.11 52.57
C ILE A 576 7.23 -14.29 52.80
N THR A 577 7.28 -13.37 53.76
CA THR A 577 6.15 -12.49 54.09
C THR A 577 6.53 -11.05 53.78
N ILE A 578 5.81 -10.43 52.86
CA ILE A 578 5.98 -9.01 52.52
C ILE A 578 4.82 -8.26 53.14
N ASN A 579 5.12 -7.33 54.04
CA ASN A 579 4.10 -6.47 54.65
C ASN A 579 4.05 -5.12 53.90
N ASP A 580 2.85 -4.60 53.73
CA ASP A 580 2.49 -3.27 53.22
C ASP A 580 2.87 -3.01 51.73
N LEU A 581 2.09 -3.57 50.81
CA LEU A 581 2.35 -3.57 49.35
C LEU A 581 1.84 -2.32 48.63
N ALA A 582 2.12 -1.13 49.15
CA ALA A 582 1.57 0.08 48.55
C ALA A 582 2.18 0.47 47.19
N ASN A 583 3.38 0.00 46.79
CA ASN A 583 4.08 0.52 45.60
C ASN A 583 5.06 -0.47 44.89
N LEU A 584 4.80 -1.78 44.87
CA LEU A 584 5.68 -2.76 44.20
C LEU A 584 4.96 -3.43 43.02
N PHE A 585 5.47 -3.23 41.80
CA PHE A 585 4.83 -3.72 40.57
C PHE A 585 5.36 -5.06 40.03
N LYS A 586 6.44 -5.65 40.56
CA LYS A 586 6.89 -7.01 40.20
C LYS A 586 7.88 -7.61 41.20
N PHE A 587 7.86 -8.93 41.40
CA PHE A 587 8.94 -9.68 42.06
C PHE A 587 9.22 -11.00 41.31
N GLU A 588 10.46 -11.48 41.33
CA GLU A 588 10.89 -12.78 40.77
C GLU A 588 11.82 -13.45 41.81
N VAL A 589 11.57 -14.71 42.17
CA VAL A 589 12.46 -15.48 43.06
C VAL A 589 13.09 -16.60 42.24
N GLU A 590 14.41 -16.62 42.11
CA GLU A 590 15.13 -17.70 41.42
C GLU A 590 15.81 -18.65 42.43
N PRO A 591 15.52 -19.95 42.42
CA PRO A 591 16.36 -20.92 43.09
C PRO A 591 17.66 -21.11 42.30
N VAL A 592 18.81 -20.87 42.93
CA VAL A 592 20.13 -21.18 42.34
C VAL A 592 20.68 -22.44 43.03
N ASN A 593 20.88 -23.51 42.26
CA ASN A 593 21.65 -24.66 42.73
C ASN A 593 23.14 -24.31 42.67
N PHE A 594 23.84 -24.40 43.80
CA PHE A 594 25.29 -24.42 43.80
C PHE A 594 25.78 -25.88 43.72
N ASP A 595 26.66 -26.15 42.76
CA ASP A 595 27.52 -27.34 42.76
C ASP A 595 28.71 -27.11 43.72
N PHE A 596 28.48 -26.93 45.02
CA PHE A 596 29.53 -27.04 46.06
C PHE A 596 28.89 -27.40 47.42
N PRO A 597 29.61 -28.09 48.33
CA PRO A 597 29.01 -28.82 49.44
C PRO A 597 28.72 -27.86 50.60
N TYR A 598 27.55 -27.24 50.59
CA TYR A 598 26.98 -26.67 51.80
C TYR A 598 25.61 -27.32 52.09
N PRO A 599 25.27 -27.55 53.36
CA PRO A 599 24.11 -28.36 53.73
C PRO A 599 22.79 -27.73 53.28
N LYS A 600 21.81 -28.59 52.96
CA LYS A 600 20.46 -28.22 52.51
C LYS A 600 19.83 -27.14 53.41
N GLY A 601 19.31 -26.08 52.79
CA GLY A 601 18.56 -25.01 53.47
C GLY A 601 18.94 -23.56 53.13
N ASN A 602 19.76 -23.32 52.10
CA ASN A 602 20.24 -21.98 51.75
C ASN A 602 19.54 -21.45 50.48
N TYR A 603 18.98 -20.24 50.55
CA TYR A 603 18.24 -19.60 49.45
C TYR A 603 18.96 -18.32 49.00
N ILE A 604 18.96 -18.05 47.68
CA ILE A 604 19.26 -16.74 47.10
C ILE A 604 17.95 -16.05 46.82
N ILE A 605 17.76 -14.83 47.33
CA ILE A 605 16.59 -14.01 47.02
C ILE A 605 17.07 -12.83 46.18
N VAL A 606 16.60 -12.75 44.94
CA VAL A 606 16.80 -11.60 44.05
C VAL A 606 15.52 -10.79 44.10
N VAL A 607 15.60 -9.48 44.37
CA VAL A 607 14.44 -8.60 44.35
C VAL A 607 14.71 -7.48 43.37
N LYS A 608 13.81 -7.32 42.40
CA LYS A 608 13.87 -6.25 41.39
C LYS A 608 12.74 -5.27 41.66
N ALA A 609 13.07 -4.10 42.18
CA ALA A 609 12.08 -3.04 42.41
C ALA A 609 12.00 -2.14 41.18
N VAL A 610 10.81 -1.85 40.67
CA VAL A 610 10.59 -0.88 39.60
C VAL A 610 9.73 0.26 40.14
N ASN A 611 10.35 1.45 40.21
CA ASN A 611 9.81 2.78 40.54
C ASN A 611 8.59 2.89 41.48
N GLY A 612 8.87 3.33 42.71
CA GLY A 612 7.90 3.90 43.63
C GLY A 612 8.60 4.36 44.90
N GLU A 613 8.50 5.65 45.25
CA GLU A 613 9.03 6.16 46.52
C GLU A 613 8.19 5.58 47.68
N GLY A 614 8.79 4.70 48.48
CA GLY A 614 8.15 4.10 49.65
C GLY A 614 8.98 2.96 50.22
N TYR A 615 9.45 3.12 51.45
CA TYR A 615 10.24 2.14 52.17
C TYR A 615 9.35 1.01 52.71
N ASN A 616 9.65 -0.27 52.45
CA ASN A 616 9.10 -1.38 53.24
C ASN A 616 10.11 -2.55 53.44
N PRO A 617 10.29 -3.06 54.68
CA PRO A 617 11.22 -4.13 54.99
C PRO A 617 10.68 -5.52 54.63
N ILE A 618 11.50 -6.34 53.98
CA ILE A 618 11.18 -7.76 53.66
C ILE A 618 11.45 -8.63 54.90
N GLN A 619 10.48 -9.44 55.33
CA GLN A 619 10.66 -10.41 56.42
C GLN A 619 10.74 -11.85 55.88
N ILE A 620 11.82 -12.55 56.25
CA ILE A 620 12.05 -13.96 55.86
C ILE A 620 11.83 -14.85 57.09
N LYS A 621 10.89 -15.80 56.98
CA LYS A 621 10.50 -16.71 58.07
C LYS A 621 10.52 -18.16 57.59
N ASN A 622 10.80 -19.08 58.51
CA ASN A 622 10.63 -20.52 58.26
C ASN A 622 9.13 -20.88 58.21
N LYS A 623 8.81 -22.10 57.74
CA LYS A 623 7.43 -22.62 57.61
C LYS A 623 6.59 -22.48 58.90
N ASP A 624 7.26 -22.56 60.04
CA ASP A 624 6.66 -22.50 61.37
C ASP A 624 6.48 -21.06 61.91
N GLY A 625 6.84 -20.05 61.10
CA GLY A 625 6.74 -18.64 61.47
C GLY A 625 7.92 -18.11 62.30
N SER A 626 8.93 -18.94 62.61
CA SER A 626 10.17 -18.51 63.26
C SER A 626 11.05 -17.66 62.32
N ALA A 627 11.88 -16.78 62.89
CA ALA A 627 12.82 -15.98 62.11
C ALA A 627 13.86 -16.89 61.44
N ALA A 628 14.07 -16.76 60.13
CA ALA A 628 15.06 -17.56 59.41
C ALA A 628 16.47 -17.27 59.96
N THR A 629 17.14 -18.30 60.48
CA THR A 629 18.39 -18.15 61.25
C THR A 629 19.64 -17.98 60.38
N SER A 630 19.55 -18.17 59.06
CA SER A 630 20.69 -17.94 58.16
C SER A 630 20.25 -17.59 56.73
N VAL A 631 20.28 -16.29 56.42
CA VAL A 631 20.20 -15.76 55.05
C VAL A 631 21.63 -15.46 54.63
N TYR A 632 22.14 -16.09 53.58
CA TYR A 632 23.55 -15.93 53.21
C TYR A 632 23.78 -14.85 52.16
N TYR A 633 22.77 -14.52 51.34
CA TYR A 633 22.95 -13.68 50.16
C TYR A 633 21.68 -12.94 49.73
N ILE A 634 21.76 -11.61 49.61
CA ILE A 634 20.68 -10.75 49.09
C ILE A 634 21.23 -9.91 47.93
N LYS A 635 20.56 -9.95 46.77
CA LYS A 635 20.87 -9.12 45.60
C LYS A 635 19.69 -8.21 45.26
N VAL A 636 19.95 -6.91 45.19
CA VAL A 636 18.97 -5.88 44.82
C VAL A 636 19.48 -5.12 43.58
N ASP A 637 18.72 -5.16 42.49
CA ASP A 637 18.97 -4.37 41.28
C ASP A 637 17.85 -3.33 41.12
N THR A 638 18.17 -2.04 41.10
CA THR A 638 17.23 -0.91 40.92
C THR A 638 17.76 0.14 39.94
N ASP A 639 16.89 0.94 39.33
CA ASP A 639 17.27 1.97 38.33
C ASP A 639 17.36 3.40 38.91
N ALA A 640 16.87 3.64 40.14
CA ALA A 640 17.05 4.89 40.89
C ALA A 640 16.69 4.74 42.39
N GLY A 641 17.25 5.58 43.28
CA GLY A 641 16.81 5.76 44.67
C GLY A 641 17.78 5.36 45.79
N THR A 642 17.33 5.48 47.05
CA THR A 642 18.05 5.04 48.26
C THR A 642 17.59 3.62 48.63
N VAL A 643 18.52 2.66 48.79
CA VAL A 643 18.20 1.26 49.13
C VAL A 643 18.74 0.93 50.53
N THR A 644 17.83 0.55 51.44
CA THR A 644 18.19 0.11 52.80
C THR A 644 17.91 -1.38 52.95
N VAL A 645 18.96 -2.18 53.19
CA VAL A 645 18.86 -3.62 53.38
C VAL A 645 19.22 -3.96 54.83
N LYS A 646 18.35 -4.70 55.54
CA LYS A 646 18.64 -5.23 56.89
C LYS A 646 18.82 -6.74 56.81
N GLY A 647 19.96 -7.24 57.30
CA GLY A 647 20.29 -8.65 57.39
C GLY A 647 20.84 -9.01 58.77
N ASN A 648 20.98 -10.30 59.08
CA ASN A 648 21.73 -10.73 60.25
C ASN A 648 23.25 -10.67 59.96
N THR A 649 24.09 -10.82 60.98
CA THR A 649 25.56 -10.69 60.89
C THR A 649 26.24 -11.70 59.95
N THR A 650 25.54 -12.73 59.45
CA THR A 650 26.07 -13.71 58.49
C THR A 650 25.59 -13.49 57.05
N THR A 651 24.76 -12.47 56.79
CA THR A 651 24.21 -12.18 55.46
C THR A 651 25.15 -11.31 54.60
N LYS A 652 25.55 -11.79 53.42
CA LYS A 652 26.29 -10.96 52.44
C LYS A 652 25.30 -10.20 51.54
N ILE A 653 25.44 -8.88 51.47
CA ILE A 653 24.51 -8.00 50.71
C ILE A 653 25.25 -7.39 49.51
N ILE A 654 24.65 -7.48 48.32
CA ILE A 654 25.14 -6.80 47.11
C ILE A 654 24.03 -5.96 46.50
N VAL A 655 24.28 -4.65 46.36
CA VAL A 655 23.36 -3.71 45.73
C VAL A 655 23.93 -3.25 44.40
N ARG A 656 23.10 -3.23 43.34
CA ARG A 656 23.45 -2.59 42.07
C ARG A 656 22.40 -1.55 41.70
N ILE A 657 22.86 -0.40 41.21
CA ILE A 657 22.00 0.65 40.67
C ILE A 657 22.36 0.87 39.21
N GLY A 658 21.38 0.78 38.30
CA GLY A 658 21.59 0.91 36.86
C GLY A 658 22.64 -0.08 36.30
N GLY A 659 22.70 -1.28 36.87
CA GLY A 659 23.66 -2.33 36.50
C GLY A 659 25.06 -2.22 37.14
N THR A 660 25.36 -1.17 37.91
CA THR A 660 26.67 -0.94 38.54
C THR A 660 26.68 -1.36 40.02
N LYS A 661 27.68 -2.15 40.45
CA LYS A 661 27.84 -2.56 41.86
C LYS A 661 28.23 -1.37 42.73
N ILE A 662 27.53 -1.17 43.85
CA ILE A 662 27.82 -0.09 44.80
C ILE A 662 28.27 -0.69 46.14
N GLU A 663 29.36 -0.14 46.71
CA GLU A 663 29.83 -0.48 48.05
C GLU A 663 29.06 0.36 49.10
N PRO A 664 28.65 -0.23 50.25
CA PRO A 664 27.81 0.45 51.22
C PRO A 664 28.52 1.66 51.86
N THR A 665 27.82 2.80 51.92
CA THR A 665 28.39 4.07 52.41
C THR A 665 28.37 4.19 53.93
N LYS A 666 27.53 3.42 54.64
CA LYS A 666 27.45 3.31 56.10
C LYS A 666 26.91 1.93 56.52
N VAL A 667 27.54 1.30 57.49
CA VAL A 667 27.09 0.04 58.11
C VAL A 667 26.67 0.35 59.54
N TYR A 668 25.48 -0.09 59.94
CA TYR A 668 24.99 -0.01 61.31
C TYR A 668 24.86 -1.43 61.84
N GLU A 669 25.53 -1.74 62.95
CA GLU A 669 25.41 -3.02 63.67
C GLU A 669 24.13 -3.09 64.51
#